data_AF-A0A1W1UGZ8-F1
#
_entry.id   AF-A0A1W1UGZ8-F1
#
_cell.length_a   1.000
_cell.length_b   1.000
_cell.length_c   1.000
_cell.angle_alpha   90.00
_cell.angle_beta   90.00
_cell.angle_gamma   90.00
#
_symmetry.space_group_name_H-M   'P 1'
#
loop_
_entity.id
_entity.type
_entity.pdbx_description
1 polymer ?
#
loop_
_entity_poly.entity_id
_entity_poly.type
_entity_poly.pdbx_seq_one_letter_code
_entity_poly.pdbx_strand_id
1 'polypeptide(L)'
;MGSPEMLMELAYRLVTGNTEEIRKIRENIIVTINPVSEPDGRDKQVDWYYRYTKAKTSYDDGFRASPPYWGKYVFHDNNRDGIQVSQQLTKAIFAIYYDWHPTVMLDLHESVPLIYMSTGTGPYNDTVDPITIGEWQVMANHDVTALAAQGLPGAFTWAFYDGWHPGYALWIANNHNSIGRFYETFGNAGGNTFLRDLSEAKFAGDAVTSREWYRPDPATQQVYWSSRNNINYMEAGVLASLAYTADNGKVLLRNFYQKGLNNIRKGQQDKPRAFIIPAKQHDPAMAAFLVNQLRKQNIEVHRAAKGDNQSDYVVLLDQPYRNLAVTLLTKQNFPKEAKFPPYDDIAWTLGYLYGVEVRAEDSVKYTPATLSLLTKDVQYEGQIKGDGQAYVLSYKAQNRVLPALYWLRSENKQATAAVLEAKTVLEGTNDTLAAGSIVFRKLTPPQATKLAARFGLDLQATKTAPATRQHPVELPRVAIYHTWTDTQDEGWARYTFEQAGIPYTSISKDDLKKGGLRKRFDVILIPRTRGSASDFINEVDKKLGPMPYTKTAEFPSHGYPDATPDMTGGPGFAGLEQLKRFADTGGVLISLDNSSHILATAGIGRELQPVEAAGLFHPGSVVNVKVRQADHCVLYGFPEVFPIFRGNGPLLQVRKHQREMLLLQYGTKPLKDEEKYTGPILGMPAKKEGPAAKETPKKETPYVLSGMVRNEQTIIGQGAIFTVPVGTGRVVAFTFDPLHRYLNLHDAPLVWNILINWAYLKQQPLAHQ
;
A
#
# COMPACT_ATOMS: atom_id res chain seq x y z
N MET A 1 3.39 13.65 -21.13
CA MET A 1 3.64 15.04 -21.63
C MET A 1 2.69 15.37 -22.78
N GLY A 2 1.54 14.69 -22.85
CA GLY A 2 0.41 15.01 -23.70
C GLY A 2 -0.70 15.65 -22.88
N SER A 3 -1.13 15.02 -21.77
CA SER A 3 -2.28 15.50 -20.98
C SER A 3 -2.09 16.94 -20.46
N PRO A 4 -0.94 17.33 -19.87
CA PRO A 4 -0.73 18.71 -19.45
C PRO A 4 -0.82 19.74 -20.58
N GLU A 5 -0.18 19.45 -21.69
CA GLU A 5 -0.16 20.29 -22.88
C GLU A 5 -1.54 20.40 -23.50
N MET A 6 -2.30 19.30 -23.54
CA MET A 6 -3.70 19.28 -23.94
C MET A 6 -4.57 20.16 -23.04
N LEU A 7 -4.44 20.06 -21.72
CA LEU A 7 -5.24 20.87 -20.80
C LEU A 7 -4.98 22.37 -20.92
N MET A 8 -3.73 22.77 -21.20
CA MET A 8 -3.40 24.17 -21.49
C MET A 8 -4.06 24.65 -22.79
N GLU A 9 -4.05 23.82 -23.83
CA GLU A 9 -4.72 24.12 -25.11
C GLU A 9 -6.24 24.17 -24.96
N LEU A 10 -6.83 23.21 -24.25
CA LEU A 10 -8.25 23.14 -23.94
C LEU A 10 -8.71 24.41 -23.21
N ALA A 11 -7.95 24.86 -22.21
CA ALA A 11 -8.27 26.11 -21.50
C ALA A 11 -8.33 27.30 -22.46
N TYR A 12 -7.36 27.43 -23.37
CA TYR A 12 -7.37 28.48 -24.39
C TYR A 12 -8.58 28.36 -25.32
N ARG A 13 -8.90 27.15 -25.82
CA ARG A 13 -10.05 26.92 -26.71
C ARG A 13 -11.38 27.19 -26.04
N LEU A 14 -11.54 26.79 -24.78
CA LEU A 14 -12.75 27.07 -24.00
C LEU A 14 -12.96 28.58 -23.80
N VAL A 15 -11.89 29.37 -23.68
CA VAL A 15 -12.00 30.84 -23.53
C VAL A 15 -12.25 31.54 -24.88
N THR A 16 -11.56 31.14 -25.95
CA THR A 16 -11.54 31.89 -27.21
C THR A 16 -12.49 31.35 -28.29
N GLY A 17 -12.89 30.08 -28.20
CA GLY A 17 -13.69 29.41 -29.23
C GLY A 17 -15.12 29.95 -29.33
N ASN A 18 -15.63 30.09 -30.56
CA ASN A 18 -16.99 30.57 -30.84
C ASN A 18 -17.88 29.54 -31.53
N THR A 19 -17.46 28.28 -31.59
CA THR A 19 -18.32 27.19 -32.06
C THR A 19 -19.52 27.03 -31.12
N GLU A 20 -20.63 26.53 -31.66
CA GLU A 20 -21.86 26.30 -30.88
C GLU A 20 -21.59 25.39 -29.66
N GLU A 21 -20.85 24.31 -29.86
CA GLU A 21 -20.45 23.38 -28.80
C GLU A 21 -19.69 24.08 -27.65
N ILE A 22 -18.65 24.85 -27.97
CA ILE A 22 -17.83 25.53 -26.95
C ILE A 22 -18.64 26.60 -26.22
N ARG A 23 -19.50 27.34 -26.94
CA ARG A 23 -20.42 28.30 -26.32
C ARG A 23 -21.36 27.60 -25.35
N LYS A 24 -21.94 26.47 -25.74
CA LYS A 24 -22.85 25.69 -24.91
C LYS A 24 -22.17 25.17 -23.66
N ILE A 25 -20.92 24.70 -23.76
CA ILE A 25 -20.09 24.32 -22.61
C ILE A 25 -19.98 25.50 -21.63
N ARG A 26 -19.55 26.67 -22.11
CA ARG A 26 -19.40 27.87 -21.26
C ARG A 26 -20.70 28.36 -20.63
N GLU A 27 -21.81 28.26 -21.36
CA GLU A 27 -23.12 28.77 -20.92
C GLU A 27 -23.78 27.84 -19.88
N ASN A 28 -23.44 26.55 -19.85
CA ASN A 28 -24.18 25.55 -19.06
C ASN A 28 -23.37 24.86 -17.94
N ILE A 29 -22.03 24.85 -17.97
CA ILE A 29 -21.22 24.16 -16.96
C ILE A 29 -20.00 24.97 -16.52
N ILE A 30 -19.52 24.67 -15.31
CA ILE A 30 -18.24 25.15 -14.78
C ILE A 30 -17.19 24.07 -15.06
N VAL A 31 -16.09 24.45 -15.72
CA VAL A 31 -14.99 23.55 -16.02
C VAL A 31 -13.80 23.87 -15.11
N THR A 32 -13.45 22.93 -14.24
CA THR A 32 -12.26 23.02 -13.38
C THR A 32 -11.12 22.24 -14.01
N ILE A 33 -9.98 22.91 -14.24
CA ILE A 33 -8.79 22.31 -14.86
C ILE A 33 -7.68 22.24 -13.82
N ASN A 34 -7.21 21.02 -13.51
CA ASN A 34 -5.93 20.79 -12.85
C ASN A 34 -4.88 20.45 -13.93
N PRO A 35 -4.08 21.42 -14.40
CA PRO A 35 -3.26 21.24 -15.60
C PRO A 35 -2.17 20.19 -15.41
N VAL A 36 -1.64 20.04 -14.20
CA VAL A 36 -0.62 19.05 -13.86
C VAL A 36 -0.81 18.63 -12.42
N SER A 37 -1.22 17.38 -12.19
CA SER A 37 -1.37 16.87 -10.82
C SER A 37 -0.02 16.73 -10.13
N GLU A 38 1.03 16.30 -10.84
CA GLU A 38 2.38 16.08 -10.31
C GLU A 38 3.41 16.98 -11.03
N PRO A 39 3.51 18.28 -10.67
CA PRO A 39 4.38 19.24 -11.35
C PRO A 39 5.87 18.86 -11.25
N ASP A 40 6.30 18.36 -10.10
CA ASP A 40 7.66 17.87 -9.87
C ASP A 40 8.04 16.74 -10.83
N GLY A 41 7.09 15.85 -11.12
CA GLY A 41 7.27 14.73 -12.04
C GLY A 41 7.28 15.18 -13.50
N ARG A 42 6.41 16.13 -13.86
CA ARG A 42 6.41 16.74 -15.20
C ARG A 42 7.74 17.41 -15.50
N ASP A 43 8.27 18.24 -14.60
CA ASP A 43 9.52 18.96 -14.84
C ASP A 43 10.70 17.99 -14.99
N LYS A 44 10.75 16.93 -14.17
CA LYS A 44 11.74 15.86 -14.33
C LYS A 44 11.61 15.12 -15.65
N GLN A 45 10.39 14.88 -16.13
CA GLN A 45 10.17 14.26 -17.44
C GLN A 45 10.63 15.17 -18.58
N VAL A 46 10.43 16.49 -18.47
CA VAL A 46 10.90 17.47 -19.45
C VAL A 46 12.43 17.49 -19.50
N ASP A 47 13.10 17.58 -18.35
CA ASP A 47 14.56 17.52 -18.29
C ASP A 47 15.08 16.16 -18.78
N TRP A 48 14.41 15.05 -18.44
CA TRP A 48 14.74 13.71 -18.94
C TRP A 48 14.68 13.65 -20.46
N TYR A 49 13.64 14.24 -21.04
CA TYR A 49 13.46 14.31 -22.49
C TYR A 49 14.62 15.03 -23.16
N TYR A 50 14.94 16.25 -22.73
CA TYR A 50 16.05 17.02 -23.31
C TYR A 50 17.41 16.37 -23.07
N ARG A 51 17.61 15.71 -21.93
CA ARG A 51 18.87 15.08 -21.57
C ARG A 51 19.12 13.78 -22.34
N TYR A 52 18.08 12.98 -22.59
CA TYR A 52 18.25 11.59 -22.98
C TYR A 52 17.41 11.10 -24.15
N THR A 53 16.15 11.52 -24.27
CA THR A 53 15.23 10.88 -25.22
C THR A 53 14.92 11.70 -26.46
N LYS A 54 15.25 13.01 -26.50
CA LYS A 54 14.96 13.91 -27.63
C LYS A 54 15.51 13.42 -28.97
N ALA A 55 16.72 12.87 -29.00
CA ALA A 55 17.36 12.43 -30.24
C ALA A 55 16.90 11.03 -30.73
N LYS A 56 16.04 10.35 -29.97
CA LYS A 56 15.58 8.99 -30.32
C LYS A 56 14.60 9.02 -31.47
N THR A 57 14.68 7.99 -32.30
CA THR A 57 13.83 7.80 -33.48
C THR A 57 12.99 6.51 -33.43
N SER A 58 13.24 5.65 -32.43
CA SER A 58 12.46 4.43 -32.18
C SER A 58 11.95 4.43 -30.74
N TYR A 59 10.68 4.03 -30.56
CA TYR A 59 10.07 3.93 -29.24
C TYR A 59 10.57 2.68 -28.49
N ASP A 60 10.71 1.56 -29.20
CA ASP A 60 11.06 0.25 -28.62
C ASP A 60 12.58 -0.03 -28.65
N ASP A 61 13.41 1.01 -28.51
CA ASP A 61 14.88 0.87 -28.51
C ASP A 61 15.47 0.35 -27.18
N GLY A 62 14.60 -0.06 -26.25
CA GLY A 62 14.97 -0.60 -24.94
C GLY A 62 15.47 0.43 -23.93
N PHE A 63 15.43 1.72 -24.26
CA PHE A 63 15.80 2.78 -23.33
C PHE A 63 14.65 3.17 -22.42
N ARG A 64 15.00 3.66 -21.24
CA ARG A 64 14.02 4.06 -20.24
C ARG A 64 13.28 5.34 -20.63
N ALA A 65 11.95 5.25 -20.65
CA ALA A 65 11.08 6.36 -21.02
C ALA A 65 10.97 7.47 -19.95
N SER A 66 11.25 7.18 -18.68
CA SER A 66 10.97 8.07 -17.54
C SER A 66 12.19 8.25 -16.62
N PRO A 67 12.33 9.40 -15.92
CA PRO A 67 13.32 9.57 -14.86
C PRO A 67 13.07 8.58 -13.70
N PRO A 68 14.10 8.32 -12.85
CA PRO A 68 13.98 7.44 -11.69
C PRO A 68 12.92 7.90 -10.68
N TYR A 69 12.79 9.21 -10.49
CA TYR A 69 11.87 9.80 -9.54
C TYR A 69 10.91 10.76 -10.26
N TRP A 70 9.65 10.78 -9.84
CA TRP A 70 8.69 11.82 -10.20
C TRP A 70 8.60 12.88 -9.10
N GLY A 71 8.30 12.46 -7.88
CA GLY A 71 8.31 13.31 -6.69
C GLY A 71 9.27 12.78 -5.64
N LYS A 72 9.01 13.14 -4.38
CA LYS A 72 9.83 12.70 -3.24
C LYS A 72 9.74 11.19 -2.97
N TYR A 73 8.60 10.54 -3.23
CA TYR A 73 8.34 9.17 -2.76
C TYR A 73 7.94 8.19 -3.85
N VAL A 74 6.64 8.13 -4.20
CA VAL A 74 5.98 6.88 -4.64
C VAL A 74 5.85 6.70 -6.15
N PHE A 75 6.53 7.53 -6.97
CA PHE A 75 6.44 7.48 -8.44
C PHE A 75 4.97 7.43 -8.91
N HIS A 76 4.59 6.48 -9.77
CA HIS A 76 3.23 6.31 -10.29
C HIS A 76 2.24 5.71 -9.27
N ASP A 77 2.70 5.12 -8.17
CA ASP A 77 1.77 4.62 -7.14
C ASP A 77 1.05 5.76 -6.39
N ASN A 78 1.38 7.01 -6.70
CA ASN A 78 0.59 8.18 -6.29
C ASN A 78 -0.89 8.07 -6.76
N ASN A 79 -1.16 7.36 -7.86
CA ASN A 79 -2.52 7.07 -8.32
C ASN A 79 -3.22 5.96 -7.50
N ARG A 80 -2.65 5.45 -6.40
CA ARG A 80 -3.29 4.45 -5.50
C ARG A 80 -3.44 4.96 -4.06
N ASP A 81 -3.15 6.23 -3.85
CA ASP A 81 -3.13 6.88 -2.54
C ASP A 81 -4.51 7.37 -2.07
N GLY A 82 -5.57 7.19 -2.86
CA GLY A 82 -6.90 7.73 -2.58
C GLY A 82 -7.57 7.18 -1.31
N ILE A 83 -7.13 6.03 -0.79
CA ILE A 83 -7.59 5.50 0.50
C ILE A 83 -6.91 6.21 1.67
N GLN A 84 -5.59 6.46 1.58
CA GLN A 84 -4.76 6.97 2.67
C GLN A 84 -4.69 8.50 2.70
N VAL A 85 -4.86 9.13 1.53
CA VAL A 85 -4.77 10.58 1.30
C VAL A 85 -3.48 11.13 1.91
N SER A 86 -2.37 10.48 1.58
CA SER A 86 -1.09 10.63 2.28
C SER A 86 -0.16 11.61 1.54
N GLN A 87 -0.14 11.55 0.21
CA GLN A 87 0.68 12.37 -0.66
C GLN A 87 0.09 13.77 -0.85
N GLN A 88 0.94 14.76 -1.15
CA GLN A 88 0.49 16.15 -1.32
C GLN A 88 -0.40 16.31 -2.57
N LEU A 89 -0.11 15.59 -3.66
CA LEU A 89 -0.95 15.54 -4.85
C LEU A 89 -2.38 15.09 -4.51
N THR A 90 -2.53 14.00 -3.77
CA THR A 90 -3.85 13.45 -3.42
C THR A 90 -4.62 14.42 -2.53
N LYS A 91 -3.95 15.04 -1.56
CA LYS A 91 -4.55 16.08 -0.70
C LYS A 91 -5.04 17.27 -1.52
N ALA A 92 -4.30 17.70 -2.53
CA ALA A 92 -4.70 18.78 -3.43
C ALA A 92 -5.92 18.40 -4.27
N ILE A 93 -5.94 17.18 -4.83
CA ILE A 93 -7.10 16.65 -5.57
C ILE A 93 -8.34 16.61 -4.66
N PHE A 94 -8.18 16.13 -3.42
CA PHE A 94 -9.26 16.08 -2.44
C PHE A 94 -9.78 17.45 -2.05
N ALA A 95 -8.89 18.42 -1.81
CA ALA A 95 -9.27 19.80 -1.53
C ALA A 95 -10.08 20.41 -2.68
N ILE A 96 -9.61 20.28 -3.93
CA ILE A 96 -10.33 20.78 -5.11
C ILE A 96 -11.71 20.13 -5.21
N TYR A 97 -11.80 18.81 -5.00
CA TYR A 97 -13.06 18.10 -5.06
C TYR A 97 -14.04 18.58 -3.98
N TYR A 98 -13.59 18.75 -2.73
CA TYR A 98 -14.46 19.21 -1.64
C TYR A 98 -14.81 20.69 -1.69
N ASP A 99 -14.03 21.52 -2.38
CA ASP A 99 -14.39 22.92 -2.60
C ASP A 99 -15.46 23.06 -3.69
N TRP A 100 -15.36 22.27 -4.77
CA TRP A 100 -16.19 22.45 -5.97
C TRP A 100 -17.31 21.40 -6.16
N HIS A 101 -17.18 20.22 -5.58
CA HIS A 101 -18.09 19.08 -5.74
C HIS A 101 -18.46 18.79 -7.21
N PRO A 102 -17.47 18.55 -8.10
CA PRO A 102 -17.74 18.36 -9.52
C PRO A 102 -18.63 17.12 -9.74
N THR A 103 -19.69 17.25 -10.56
CA THR A 103 -20.58 16.13 -10.89
C THR A 103 -19.92 15.09 -11.79
N VAL A 104 -18.99 15.54 -12.64
CA VAL A 104 -18.16 14.70 -13.51
C VAL A 104 -16.70 15.09 -13.31
N MET A 105 -15.83 14.10 -13.11
CA MET A 105 -14.39 14.26 -13.00
C MET A 105 -13.71 13.33 -14.02
N LEU A 106 -12.81 13.89 -14.82
CA LEU A 106 -11.98 13.17 -15.79
C LEU A 106 -10.53 13.17 -15.35
N ASP A 107 -9.93 11.99 -15.33
CA ASP A 107 -8.50 11.74 -15.09
C ASP A 107 -7.82 11.28 -16.38
N LEU A 108 -6.63 11.80 -16.69
CA LEU A 108 -6.08 11.78 -18.04
C LEU A 108 -4.69 11.17 -18.10
N HIS A 109 -4.61 10.00 -18.73
CA HIS A 109 -3.44 9.13 -18.74
C HIS A 109 -2.91 8.86 -20.16
N GLU A 110 -1.71 8.27 -20.23
CA GLU A 110 -0.91 8.15 -21.46
C GLU A 110 -0.23 6.77 -21.64
N SER A 111 -0.97 5.65 -21.52
CA SER A 111 -0.39 4.30 -21.63
C SER A 111 -0.93 3.38 -22.74
N VAL A 112 -2.05 3.69 -23.42
CA VAL A 112 -2.72 2.73 -24.34
C VAL A 112 -2.96 3.26 -25.74
N PRO A 113 -3.19 2.40 -26.74
CA PRO A 113 -3.36 2.81 -28.14
C PRO A 113 -4.51 3.78 -28.38
N LEU A 114 -4.20 4.85 -29.12
CA LEU A 114 -5.12 5.89 -29.60
C LEU A 114 -5.92 6.55 -28.46
N ILE A 115 -7.12 6.07 -28.13
CA ILE A 115 -7.86 6.55 -26.94
C ILE A 115 -8.81 5.48 -26.37
N TYR A 116 -8.68 5.24 -25.07
CA TYR A 116 -9.57 4.40 -24.26
C TYR A 116 -10.45 5.26 -23.34
N MET A 117 -11.74 4.94 -23.28
CA MET A 117 -12.71 5.52 -22.36
C MET A 117 -13.07 4.55 -21.25
N SER A 118 -12.75 4.89 -20.00
CA SER A 118 -12.90 3.97 -18.88
C SER A 118 -14.35 3.58 -18.62
N THR A 119 -14.62 2.29 -18.72
CA THR A 119 -15.81 1.64 -18.16
C THR A 119 -15.46 0.40 -17.37
N GLY A 120 -14.33 -0.25 -17.67
CA GLY A 120 -13.87 -1.47 -17.04
C GLY A 120 -14.57 -2.75 -17.51
N THR A 121 -13.96 -3.89 -17.20
CA THR A 121 -14.45 -5.23 -17.55
C THR A 121 -15.26 -5.88 -16.43
N GLY A 122 -15.28 -5.27 -15.24
CA GLY A 122 -15.76 -5.89 -14.02
C GLY A 122 -14.84 -7.01 -13.51
N PRO A 123 -15.17 -7.61 -12.34
CA PRO A 123 -16.33 -7.28 -11.49
C PRO A 123 -16.17 -5.88 -10.87
N TYR A 124 -17.25 -5.09 -10.92
CA TYR A 124 -17.29 -3.78 -10.27
C TYR A 124 -17.42 -3.95 -8.76
N ASN A 125 -16.95 -2.95 -8.01
CA ASN A 125 -17.16 -2.89 -6.58
C ASN A 125 -18.67 -2.90 -6.25
N ASP A 126 -19.09 -3.84 -5.41
CA ASP A 126 -20.51 -4.09 -5.08
C ASP A 126 -21.23 -2.89 -4.47
N THR A 127 -20.49 -1.91 -3.93
CA THR A 127 -21.05 -0.71 -3.30
C THR A 127 -21.23 0.46 -4.26
N VAL A 128 -20.66 0.42 -5.47
CA VAL A 128 -20.86 1.47 -6.47
C VAL A 128 -22.33 1.51 -6.85
N ASP A 129 -22.94 2.70 -6.80
CA ASP A 129 -24.36 2.82 -7.14
C ASP A 129 -24.58 2.45 -8.63
N PRO A 130 -25.57 1.60 -8.96
CA PRO A 130 -25.84 1.21 -10.34
C PRO A 130 -26.07 2.40 -11.30
N ILE A 131 -26.52 3.55 -10.78
CA ILE A 131 -26.63 4.78 -11.58
C ILE A 131 -25.25 5.20 -12.09
N THR A 132 -24.21 5.19 -11.25
CA THR A 132 -22.84 5.54 -11.66
C THR A 132 -22.32 4.58 -12.73
N ILE A 133 -22.57 3.27 -12.59
CA ILE A 133 -22.17 2.28 -13.59
C ILE A 133 -22.85 2.56 -14.94
N GLY A 134 -24.16 2.84 -14.91
CA GLY A 134 -24.91 3.25 -16.10
C GLY A 134 -24.36 4.54 -16.73
N GLU A 135 -24.03 5.53 -15.93
CA GLU A 135 -23.45 6.80 -16.38
C GLU A 135 -22.08 6.62 -17.04
N TRP A 136 -21.21 5.74 -16.51
CA TRP A 136 -19.95 5.39 -17.16
C TRP A 136 -20.19 4.86 -18.59
N GLN A 137 -21.15 3.95 -18.75
CA GLN A 137 -21.44 3.34 -20.04
C GLN A 137 -22.05 4.34 -21.03
N VAL A 138 -23.02 5.14 -20.58
CA VAL A 138 -23.68 6.13 -21.46
C VAL A 138 -22.67 7.16 -21.96
N MET A 139 -21.87 7.72 -21.07
CA MET A 139 -20.87 8.72 -21.46
C MET A 139 -19.77 8.10 -22.32
N ALA A 140 -19.27 6.90 -22.01
CA ALA A 140 -18.25 6.26 -22.85
C ALA A 140 -18.74 5.96 -24.26
N ASN A 141 -19.98 5.45 -24.42
CA ASN A 141 -20.54 5.20 -25.74
C ASN A 141 -20.82 6.51 -26.50
N HIS A 142 -21.26 7.56 -25.80
CA HIS A 142 -21.36 8.90 -26.38
C HIS A 142 -20.01 9.36 -26.94
N ASP A 143 -18.95 9.31 -26.12
CA ASP A 143 -17.63 9.80 -26.50
C ASP A 143 -17.05 8.99 -27.67
N VAL A 144 -17.15 7.65 -27.65
CA VAL A 144 -16.72 6.79 -28.76
C VAL A 144 -17.48 7.14 -30.04
N THR A 145 -18.80 7.36 -29.94
CA THR A 145 -19.63 7.74 -31.10
C THR A 145 -19.24 9.12 -31.63
N ALA A 146 -18.98 10.09 -30.76
CA ALA A 146 -18.57 11.44 -31.14
C ALA A 146 -17.22 11.43 -31.88
N LEU A 147 -16.25 10.64 -31.42
CA LEU A 147 -14.95 10.50 -32.08
C LEU A 147 -15.07 9.76 -33.42
N ALA A 148 -15.87 8.70 -33.49
CA ALA A 148 -16.16 8.02 -34.75
C ALA A 148 -16.84 8.94 -35.77
N ALA A 149 -17.75 9.81 -35.34
CA ALA A 149 -18.40 10.81 -36.20
C ALA A 149 -17.42 11.87 -36.74
N GLN A 150 -16.31 12.11 -36.03
CA GLN A 150 -15.21 12.95 -36.49
C GLN A 150 -14.21 12.20 -37.39
N GLY A 151 -14.41 10.90 -37.63
CA GLY A 151 -13.49 10.06 -38.40
C GLY A 151 -12.21 9.70 -37.66
N LEU A 152 -12.23 9.68 -36.32
CA LEU A 152 -11.07 9.29 -35.49
C LEU A 152 -11.14 7.79 -35.14
N PRO A 153 -10.29 6.94 -35.74
CA PRO A 153 -10.28 5.51 -35.46
C PRO A 153 -9.64 5.18 -34.09
N GLY A 154 -9.95 4.00 -33.60
CA GLY A 154 -9.43 3.34 -32.39
C GLY A 154 -9.84 3.95 -31.07
N ALA A 155 -10.93 4.71 -31.04
CA ALA A 155 -11.67 4.98 -29.82
C ALA A 155 -12.36 3.70 -29.31
N PHE A 156 -12.21 3.39 -28.02
CA PHE A 156 -12.79 2.17 -27.44
C PHE A 156 -13.11 2.26 -25.96
N THR A 157 -13.95 1.35 -25.50
CA THR A 157 -14.34 1.16 -24.09
C THR A 157 -14.11 -0.31 -23.67
N TRP A 158 -14.52 -0.75 -22.48
CA TRP A 158 -14.49 -2.16 -22.03
C TRP A 158 -13.18 -2.92 -22.35
N ALA A 159 -12.05 -2.59 -21.71
CA ALA A 159 -10.75 -3.13 -22.14
C ALA A 159 -9.95 -3.76 -21.01
N PHE A 160 -9.53 -2.92 -20.08
CA PHE A 160 -8.83 -3.24 -18.84
C PHE A 160 -9.42 -2.33 -17.76
N TYR A 161 -8.94 -2.43 -16.51
CA TYR A 161 -9.61 -1.91 -15.33
C TYR A 161 -10.90 -2.67 -14.99
N ASP A 162 -11.14 -2.94 -13.71
CA ASP A 162 -12.29 -3.72 -13.24
C ASP A 162 -13.34 -2.85 -12.54
N GLY A 163 -12.97 -1.65 -12.10
CA GLY A 163 -13.80 -0.82 -11.25
C GLY A 163 -14.04 -1.39 -9.84
N TRP A 164 -13.09 -2.19 -9.33
CA TRP A 164 -13.14 -2.79 -8.00
C TRP A 164 -12.44 -1.94 -6.94
N HIS A 165 -11.18 -1.56 -7.18
CA HIS A 165 -10.35 -0.87 -6.21
C HIS A 165 -10.77 0.61 -6.04
N PRO A 166 -11.09 1.08 -4.81
CA PRO A 166 -11.67 2.41 -4.59
C PRO A 166 -10.64 3.52 -4.33
N GLY A 167 -9.34 3.22 -4.48
CA GLY A 167 -8.24 4.08 -4.07
C GLY A 167 -7.55 4.86 -5.20
N TYR A 168 -8.05 4.83 -6.44
CA TYR A 168 -7.45 5.66 -7.49
C TYR A 168 -7.74 7.15 -7.30
N ALA A 169 -6.92 8.02 -7.88
CA ALA A 169 -7.07 9.47 -7.67
C ALA A 169 -8.47 9.99 -8.05
N LEU A 170 -9.01 9.54 -9.19
CA LEU A 170 -10.37 9.89 -9.65
C LEU A 170 -11.49 9.33 -8.76
N TRP A 171 -11.20 8.31 -7.94
CA TRP A 171 -12.24 7.63 -7.17
C TRP A 171 -12.81 8.47 -6.05
N ILE A 172 -12.19 9.60 -5.69
CA ILE A 172 -12.89 10.58 -4.87
C ILE A 172 -14.26 10.93 -5.47
N ALA A 173 -14.38 11.07 -6.79
CA ALA A 173 -15.67 11.34 -7.42
C ALA A 173 -16.66 10.18 -7.24
N ASN A 174 -16.23 8.96 -7.60
CA ASN A 174 -17.07 7.77 -7.49
C ASN A 174 -17.51 7.47 -6.04
N ASN A 175 -16.61 7.69 -5.08
CA ASN A 175 -16.82 7.47 -3.66
C ASN A 175 -17.77 8.51 -3.04
N HIS A 176 -17.96 9.67 -3.69
CA HIS A 176 -18.78 10.78 -3.19
C HIS A 176 -19.92 11.13 -4.14
N ASN A 177 -20.55 10.11 -4.74
CA ASN A 177 -21.75 10.18 -5.58
C ASN A 177 -21.61 10.93 -6.92
N SER A 178 -20.40 11.39 -7.27
CA SER A 178 -20.10 11.93 -8.60
C SER A 178 -19.65 10.84 -9.58
N ILE A 179 -19.41 11.24 -10.82
CA ILE A 179 -18.95 10.36 -11.90
C ILE A 179 -17.45 10.58 -12.09
N GLY A 180 -16.63 9.64 -11.62
CA GLY A 180 -15.21 9.59 -11.92
C GLY A 180 -14.93 8.67 -13.11
N ARG A 181 -14.27 9.20 -14.14
CA ARG A 181 -13.84 8.47 -15.34
C ARG A 181 -12.40 8.81 -15.67
N PHE A 182 -11.74 7.99 -16.47
CA PHE A 182 -10.43 8.30 -17.03
C PHE A 182 -10.35 8.01 -18.52
N TYR A 183 -9.45 8.73 -19.18
CA TYR A 183 -9.00 8.42 -20.53
C TYR A 183 -7.55 7.98 -20.52
N GLU A 184 -7.22 7.09 -21.43
CA GLU A 184 -5.85 6.63 -21.68
C GLU A 184 -5.56 6.79 -23.17
N THR A 185 -4.45 7.44 -23.51
CA THR A 185 -3.96 7.59 -24.89
C THR A 185 -2.51 7.13 -24.99
N PHE A 186 -1.88 7.20 -26.17
CA PHE A 186 -0.47 6.89 -26.25
C PHE A 186 0.41 8.01 -25.70
N GLY A 187 1.24 7.69 -24.71
CA GLY A 187 2.40 8.50 -24.36
C GLY A 187 3.62 8.16 -25.21
N ASN A 188 4.38 9.18 -25.59
CA ASN A 188 5.73 9.05 -26.15
C ASN A 188 6.84 9.43 -25.15
N ALA A 189 6.45 9.74 -23.89
CA ALA A 189 7.35 10.23 -22.84
C ALA A 189 8.26 11.40 -23.30
N GLY A 190 7.77 12.20 -24.26
CA GLY A 190 8.60 13.02 -25.13
C GLY A 190 7.76 13.78 -26.16
N GLY A 191 8.41 14.73 -26.84
CA GLY A 191 7.86 15.41 -28.01
C GLY A 191 8.09 14.68 -29.34
N ASN A 192 8.70 13.50 -29.32
CA ASN A 192 9.03 12.73 -30.53
C ASN A 192 7.77 12.21 -31.25
N THR A 193 7.97 11.87 -32.52
CA THR A 193 7.04 11.06 -33.32
C THR A 193 7.66 9.70 -33.56
N PHE A 194 6.90 8.63 -33.28
CA PHE A 194 7.37 7.26 -33.46
C PHE A 194 6.38 6.47 -34.32
N LEU A 195 6.89 5.52 -35.10
CA LEU A 195 6.07 4.43 -35.62
C LEU A 195 5.83 3.44 -34.48
N ARG A 196 4.57 3.19 -34.14
CA ARG A 196 4.15 2.25 -33.10
C ARG A 196 3.62 0.98 -33.75
N ASP A 197 4.06 -0.18 -33.26
CA ASP A 197 3.56 -1.49 -33.69
C ASP A 197 2.54 -2.03 -32.68
N LEU A 198 1.34 -2.32 -33.19
CA LEU A 198 0.15 -2.76 -32.43
C LEU A 198 -0.28 -4.18 -32.81
N SER A 199 0.47 -4.85 -33.70
CA SER A 199 0.13 -6.18 -34.21
C SER A 199 -0.08 -7.21 -33.10
N GLU A 200 0.65 -7.09 -32.00
CA GLU A 200 0.59 -8.01 -30.84
C GLU A 200 -0.20 -7.45 -29.64
N ALA A 201 -0.67 -6.20 -29.71
CA ALA A 201 -1.38 -5.58 -28.61
C ALA A 201 -2.81 -6.16 -28.49
N LYS A 202 -3.19 -6.55 -27.28
CA LYS A 202 -4.50 -7.14 -26.97
C LYS A 202 -5.10 -6.55 -25.70
N PHE A 203 -6.43 -6.41 -25.68
CA PHE A 203 -7.20 -6.09 -24.48
C PHE A 203 -8.40 -7.01 -24.37
N ALA A 204 -8.72 -7.43 -23.14
CA ALA A 204 -9.77 -8.40 -22.85
C ALA A 204 -9.67 -9.73 -23.65
N GLY A 205 -8.50 -10.04 -24.21
CA GLY A 205 -8.25 -11.22 -25.06
C GLY A 205 -8.22 -10.92 -26.56
N ASP A 206 -8.79 -9.79 -26.99
CA ASP A 206 -8.96 -9.44 -28.40
C ASP A 206 -7.90 -8.45 -28.88
N ALA A 207 -7.52 -8.54 -30.17
CA ALA A 207 -6.51 -7.67 -30.76
C ALA A 207 -6.97 -6.22 -30.79
N VAL A 208 -6.08 -5.25 -30.55
CA VAL A 208 -6.45 -3.83 -30.64
C VAL A 208 -6.83 -3.39 -32.06
N THR A 209 -6.48 -4.21 -33.05
CA THR A 209 -6.76 -4.03 -34.47
C THR A 209 -8.04 -4.75 -34.93
N SER A 210 -8.74 -5.49 -34.06
CA SER A 210 -10.01 -6.14 -34.40
C SER A 210 -11.19 -5.23 -34.09
N ARG A 211 -12.20 -5.29 -34.97
CA ARG A 211 -13.48 -4.60 -34.77
C ARG A 211 -14.30 -5.37 -33.75
N GLU A 212 -14.67 -4.68 -32.68
CA GLU A 212 -15.49 -5.21 -31.59
C GLU A 212 -16.68 -4.29 -31.32
N TRP A 213 -17.69 -4.76 -30.57
CA TRP A 213 -18.82 -3.92 -30.18
C TRP A 213 -18.41 -2.71 -29.32
N TYR A 214 -17.32 -2.84 -28.56
CA TYR A 214 -16.72 -1.78 -27.73
C TYR A 214 -15.55 -1.05 -28.42
N ARG A 215 -15.19 -1.46 -29.64
CA ARG A 215 -14.17 -0.87 -30.52
C ARG A 215 -14.65 -0.96 -31.97
N PRO A 216 -15.62 -0.12 -32.37
CA PRO A 216 -16.28 -0.26 -33.67
C PRO A 216 -15.38 0.09 -34.86
N ASP A 217 -14.43 1.01 -34.66
CA ASP A 217 -13.44 1.40 -35.65
C ASP A 217 -12.05 1.20 -35.03
N PRO A 218 -11.35 0.07 -35.29
CA PRO A 218 -10.12 -0.27 -34.58
C PRO A 218 -8.89 0.47 -35.11
N ALA A 219 -7.79 0.40 -34.36
CA ALA A 219 -6.51 0.89 -34.84
C ALA A 219 -5.94 0.00 -35.97
N THR A 220 -5.06 0.54 -36.80
CA THR A 220 -4.24 -0.23 -37.73
C THR A 220 -3.11 -0.96 -36.98
N GLN A 221 -2.50 -1.97 -37.60
CA GLN A 221 -1.35 -2.68 -37.02
C GLN A 221 -0.15 -1.77 -36.74
N GLN A 222 0.02 -0.71 -37.52
CA GLN A 222 1.05 0.28 -37.30
C GLN A 222 0.45 1.68 -37.34
N VAL A 223 0.93 2.56 -36.46
CA VAL A 223 0.48 3.96 -36.41
C VAL A 223 1.67 4.89 -36.15
N TYR A 224 1.79 5.95 -36.95
CA TYR A 224 2.67 7.06 -36.60
C TYR A 224 1.99 7.90 -35.52
N TRP A 225 2.62 7.98 -34.36
CA TRP A 225 2.10 8.70 -33.21
C TRP A 225 3.06 9.78 -32.74
N SER A 226 2.55 11.01 -32.67
CA SER A 226 3.25 12.20 -32.18
C SER A 226 2.59 12.75 -30.92
N SER A 227 3.31 13.62 -30.20
CA SER A 227 2.72 14.42 -29.12
C SER A 227 1.47 15.20 -29.57
N ARG A 228 1.44 15.67 -30.83
CA ARG A 228 0.25 16.34 -31.36
C ARG A 228 -0.94 15.39 -31.52
N ASN A 229 -0.72 14.16 -31.96
CA ASN A 229 -1.79 13.16 -32.06
C ASN A 229 -2.42 12.88 -30.70
N ASN A 230 -1.59 12.71 -29.65
CA ASN A 230 -2.06 12.55 -28.28
C ASN A 230 -2.99 13.70 -27.88
N ILE A 231 -2.52 14.94 -28.03
CA ILE A 231 -3.30 16.10 -27.63
C ILE A 231 -4.62 16.18 -28.41
N ASN A 232 -4.60 15.97 -29.73
CA ASN A 232 -5.82 16.04 -30.54
C ASN A 232 -6.84 14.94 -30.17
N TYR A 233 -6.39 13.70 -29.98
CA TYR A 233 -7.27 12.59 -29.58
C TYR A 233 -7.87 12.82 -28.20
N MET A 234 -7.03 13.21 -27.24
CA MET A 234 -7.48 13.45 -25.87
C MET A 234 -8.42 14.66 -25.78
N GLU A 235 -8.12 15.74 -26.50
CA GLU A 235 -8.96 16.93 -26.54
C GLU A 235 -10.31 16.66 -27.22
N ALA A 236 -10.33 15.87 -28.31
CA ALA A 236 -11.58 15.43 -28.93
C ALA A 236 -12.46 14.64 -27.95
N GLY A 237 -11.85 13.72 -27.18
CA GLY A 237 -12.55 12.97 -26.13
C GLY A 237 -13.09 13.87 -25.02
N VAL A 238 -12.25 14.79 -24.51
CA VAL A 238 -12.63 15.69 -23.41
C VAL A 238 -13.73 16.66 -23.86
N LEU A 239 -13.64 17.24 -25.05
CA LEU A 239 -14.69 18.11 -25.61
C LEU A 239 -16.02 17.36 -25.77
N ALA A 240 -15.99 16.12 -26.30
CA ALA A 240 -17.19 15.29 -26.39
C ALA A 240 -17.85 15.07 -25.01
N SER A 241 -17.07 14.77 -23.99
CA SER A 241 -17.61 14.56 -22.63
C SER A 241 -18.08 15.87 -21.98
N LEU A 242 -17.41 17.00 -22.24
CA LEU A 242 -17.85 18.32 -21.77
C LEU A 242 -19.17 18.72 -22.44
N ALA A 243 -19.31 18.52 -23.75
CA ALA A 243 -20.52 18.76 -24.50
C ALA A 243 -21.68 17.90 -23.99
N TYR A 244 -21.46 16.60 -23.78
CA TYR A 244 -22.46 15.72 -23.16
C TYR A 244 -22.90 16.25 -21.80
N THR A 245 -21.96 16.71 -20.97
CA THR A 245 -22.24 17.23 -19.64
C THR A 245 -23.05 18.52 -19.71
N ALA A 246 -22.71 19.43 -20.62
CA ALA A 246 -23.45 20.67 -20.88
C ALA A 246 -24.90 20.39 -21.31
N ASP A 247 -25.08 19.37 -22.14
CA ASP A 247 -26.39 18.99 -22.68
C ASP A 247 -27.28 18.28 -21.66
N ASN A 248 -26.66 17.57 -20.71
CA ASN A 248 -27.36 16.67 -19.80
C ASN A 248 -27.25 17.08 -18.32
N GLY A 249 -26.81 18.31 -18.03
CA GLY A 249 -26.52 18.77 -16.65
C GLY A 249 -27.66 18.54 -15.65
N LYS A 250 -28.92 18.73 -16.07
CA LYS A 250 -30.10 18.47 -15.20
C LYS A 250 -30.23 16.99 -14.81
N VAL A 251 -29.97 16.07 -15.73
CA VAL A 251 -30.03 14.62 -15.46
C VAL A 251 -28.86 14.22 -14.55
N LEU A 252 -27.66 14.72 -14.84
CA LEU A 252 -26.46 14.42 -14.06
C LEU A 252 -26.59 14.92 -12.61
N LEU A 253 -27.10 16.15 -12.40
CA LEU A 253 -27.37 16.69 -11.06
C LEU A 253 -28.45 15.91 -10.32
N ARG A 254 -29.55 15.54 -11.01
CA ARG A 254 -30.60 14.71 -10.42
C ARG A 254 -30.04 13.36 -9.98
N ASN A 255 -29.20 12.73 -10.81
CA ASN A 255 -28.59 11.45 -10.52
C ASN A 255 -27.59 11.53 -9.35
N PHE A 256 -26.77 12.58 -9.29
CA PHE A 256 -25.90 12.87 -8.14
C PHE A 256 -26.71 12.92 -6.84
N TYR A 257 -27.80 13.69 -6.81
CA TYR A 257 -28.70 13.75 -5.66
C TYR A 257 -29.36 12.40 -5.35
N GLN A 258 -29.84 11.69 -6.38
CA GLN A 258 -30.50 10.40 -6.22
C GLN A 258 -29.56 9.34 -5.62
N LYS A 259 -28.28 9.32 -6.00
CA LYS A 259 -27.26 8.43 -5.42
C LYS A 259 -27.07 8.72 -3.93
N GLY A 260 -27.05 9.98 -3.52
CA GLY A 260 -27.04 10.37 -2.11
C GLY A 260 -28.28 9.88 -1.34
N LEU A 261 -29.48 10.03 -1.91
CA LEU A 261 -30.72 9.49 -1.31
C LEU A 261 -30.73 7.97 -1.22
N ASN A 262 -30.20 7.27 -2.24
CA ASN A 262 -30.07 5.82 -2.22
C ASN A 262 -29.19 5.37 -1.06
N ASN A 263 -28.07 6.05 -0.83
CA ASN A 263 -27.16 5.78 0.29
C ASN A 263 -27.88 5.92 1.64
N ILE A 264 -28.57 7.04 1.89
CA ILE A 264 -29.32 7.27 3.14
C ILE A 264 -30.40 6.20 3.33
N ARG A 265 -31.18 5.90 2.28
CA ARG A 265 -32.23 4.88 2.32
C ARG A 265 -31.68 3.50 2.67
N LYS A 266 -30.60 3.07 2.00
CA LYS A 266 -29.90 1.82 2.30
C LYS A 266 -29.37 1.81 3.74
N GLY A 267 -28.92 2.96 4.26
CA GLY A 267 -28.47 3.11 5.64
C GLY A 267 -29.55 2.83 6.68
N GLN A 268 -30.78 3.23 6.36
CA GLN A 268 -31.95 3.04 7.21
C GLN A 268 -32.56 1.63 7.09
N GLN A 269 -32.45 1.01 5.91
CA GLN A 269 -33.19 -0.22 5.56
C GLN A 269 -32.31 -1.46 5.63
N ASP A 270 -31.11 -1.41 5.05
CA ASP A 270 -30.22 -2.55 4.87
C ASP A 270 -29.33 -2.79 6.10
N LYS A 271 -28.59 -3.90 6.06
CA LYS A 271 -27.58 -4.25 7.05
C LYS A 271 -26.16 -4.13 6.46
N PRO A 272 -25.15 -3.78 7.26
CA PRO A 272 -25.28 -3.22 8.61
C PRO A 272 -25.89 -1.80 8.58
N ARG A 273 -26.30 -1.30 9.75
CA ARG A 273 -26.83 0.07 9.96
C ARG A 273 -25.85 0.99 10.68
N ALA A 274 -24.86 0.43 11.38
CA ALA A 274 -23.77 1.19 11.96
C ALA A 274 -22.48 0.37 12.00
N PHE A 275 -21.34 1.06 12.06
CA PHE A 275 -20.08 0.47 12.49
C PHE A 275 -19.66 1.09 13.83
N ILE A 276 -19.26 0.23 14.76
CA ILE A 276 -18.76 0.62 16.08
C ILE A 276 -17.27 0.33 16.13
N ILE A 277 -16.49 1.34 16.52
CA ILE A 277 -15.08 1.21 16.87
C ILE A 277 -15.03 1.35 18.39
N PRO A 278 -14.93 0.24 19.14
CA PRO A 278 -14.90 0.28 20.60
C PRO A 278 -13.78 1.19 21.12
N ALA A 279 -14.01 1.87 22.24
CA ALA A 279 -12.99 2.72 22.87
C ALA A 279 -11.80 1.89 23.39
N LYS A 280 -12.08 0.66 23.85
CA LYS A 280 -11.06 -0.29 24.30
C LYS A 280 -10.49 -1.05 23.10
N GLN A 281 -9.29 -0.67 22.68
CA GLN A 281 -8.58 -1.23 21.53
C GLN A 281 -7.23 -1.79 21.96
N HIS A 282 -6.66 -2.67 21.14
CA HIS A 282 -5.28 -3.14 21.37
C HIS A 282 -4.27 -1.98 21.18
N ASP A 283 -4.50 -1.14 20.17
CA ASP A 283 -3.82 0.12 19.88
C ASP A 283 -4.86 1.25 19.70
N PRO A 284 -5.18 1.99 20.78
CA PRO A 284 -6.12 3.11 20.71
C PRO A 284 -5.68 4.26 19.79
N ALA A 285 -4.37 4.44 19.57
CA ALA A 285 -3.87 5.46 18.67
C ALA A 285 -4.18 5.12 17.21
N MET A 286 -4.15 3.84 16.84
CA MET A 286 -4.58 3.37 15.52
C MET A 286 -6.10 3.45 15.34
N ALA A 287 -6.89 3.29 16.39
CA ALA A 287 -8.33 3.54 16.33
C ALA A 287 -8.64 5.02 16.05
N ALA A 288 -7.95 5.95 16.71
CA ALA A 288 -8.03 7.37 16.38
C ALA A 288 -7.57 7.66 14.94
N PHE A 289 -6.51 6.99 14.46
CA PHE A 289 -6.07 7.09 13.07
C PHE A 289 -7.17 6.65 12.09
N LEU A 290 -7.79 5.48 12.31
CA LEU A 290 -8.90 5.00 11.48
C LEU A 290 -10.05 6.02 11.43
N VAL A 291 -10.47 6.55 12.59
CA VAL A 291 -11.52 7.57 12.66
C VAL A 291 -11.16 8.81 11.84
N ASN A 292 -9.92 9.28 11.92
CA ASN A 292 -9.47 10.42 11.12
C ASN A 292 -9.40 10.09 9.63
N GLN A 293 -9.04 8.87 9.26
CA GLN A 293 -9.07 8.43 7.86
C GLN A 293 -10.50 8.42 7.30
N LEU A 294 -11.49 7.96 8.06
CA LEU A 294 -12.89 8.05 7.66
C LEU A 294 -13.35 9.51 7.51
N ARG A 295 -13.00 10.37 8.47
CA ARG A 295 -13.36 11.80 8.41
C ARG A 295 -12.69 12.54 7.26
N LYS A 296 -11.46 12.17 6.86
CA LYS A 296 -10.80 12.70 5.65
C LYS A 296 -11.55 12.38 4.36
N GLN A 297 -12.34 11.31 4.37
CA GLN A 297 -13.23 10.89 3.28
C GLN A 297 -14.64 11.50 3.44
N ASN A 298 -14.79 12.56 4.25
CA ASN A 298 -16.08 13.16 4.64
C ASN A 298 -17.12 12.19 5.21
N ILE A 299 -16.73 10.99 5.68
CA ILE A 299 -17.63 10.08 6.38
C ILE A 299 -17.90 10.64 7.78
N GLU A 300 -19.17 10.78 8.12
CA GLU A 300 -19.60 11.26 9.43
C GLU A 300 -19.32 10.20 10.50
N VAL A 301 -18.55 10.58 11.51
CA VAL A 301 -18.22 9.73 12.66
C VAL A 301 -18.64 10.45 13.94
N HIS A 302 -19.33 9.74 14.82
CA HIS A 302 -19.79 10.23 16.10
C HIS A 302 -18.99 9.61 17.24
N ARG A 303 -19.03 10.24 18.42
CA ARG A 303 -18.56 9.66 19.68
C ARG A 303 -19.73 9.50 20.64
N ALA A 304 -19.82 8.33 21.27
CA ALA A 304 -20.80 8.07 22.32
C ALA A 304 -20.48 8.89 23.58
N ALA A 305 -21.37 9.79 23.97
CA ALA A 305 -21.16 10.73 25.07
C ALA A 305 -21.58 10.15 26.44
N LYS A 306 -22.52 9.19 26.46
CA LYS A 306 -23.15 8.62 27.66
C LYS A 306 -23.47 7.13 27.45
N GLY A 307 -23.76 6.42 28.55
CA GLY A 307 -24.13 5.00 28.56
C GLY A 307 -22.94 4.05 28.68
N ASP A 308 -23.20 2.74 28.69
CA ASP A 308 -22.18 1.70 28.92
C ASP A 308 -21.09 1.67 27.83
N ASN A 309 -21.40 2.17 26.64
CA ASN A 309 -20.47 2.29 25.51
C ASN A 309 -19.88 3.70 25.38
N GLN A 310 -19.77 4.43 26.49
CA GLN A 310 -19.20 5.79 26.48
C GLN A 310 -17.80 5.79 25.86
N SER A 311 -17.54 6.77 25.00
CA SER A 311 -16.32 6.96 24.20
C SER A 311 -16.15 6.08 22.97
N ASP A 312 -17.03 5.12 22.70
CA ASP A 312 -17.01 4.41 21.42
C ASP A 312 -17.19 5.38 20.25
N TYR A 313 -16.51 5.11 19.13
CA TYR A 313 -16.79 5.81 17.89
C TYR A 313 -17.87 5.07 17.10
N VAL A 314 -18.81 5.82 16.56
CA VAL A 314 -20.00 5.30 15.89
C VAL A 314 -20.13 5.92 14.51
N VAL A 315 -20.07 5.08 13.49
CA VAL A 315 -20.35 5.45 12.10
C VAL A 315 -21.79 5.02 11.81
N LEU A 316 -22.74 5.96 11.87
CA LEU A 316 -24.12 5.69 11.46
C LEU A 316 -24.20 5.64 9.94
N LEU A 317 -24.92 4.67 9.38
CA LEU A 317 -24.94 4.48 7.92
C LEU A 317 -26.08 5.20 7.19
N ASP A 318 -26.96 5.89 7.90
CA ASP A 318 -27.99 6.78 7.35
C ASP A 318 -27.41 8.14 6.89
N GLN A 319 -26.28 8.09 6.18
CA GLN A 319 -25.54 9.26 5.66
C GLN A 319 -25.27 9.14 4.15
N PRO A 320 -25.01 10.26 3.43
CA PRO A 320 -24.82 10.26 1.97
C PRO A 320 -23.64 9.42 1.46
N TYR A 321 -22.63 9.15 2.30
CA TYR A 321 -21.43 8.39 1.96
C TYR A 321 -21.41 6.98 2.57
N ARG A 322 -22.58 6.43 2.88
CA ARG A 322 -22.75 5.05 3.37
C ARG A 322 -21.90 4.05 2.59
N ASN A 323 -22.01 4.05 1.26
CA ASN A 323 -21.38 3.03 0.43
C ASN A 323 -19.86 3.07 0.56
N LEU A 324 -19.26 4.25 0.71
CA LEU A 324 -17.83 4.37 0.99
C LEU A 324 -17.47 3.83 2.38
N ALA A 325 -18.24 4.16 3.41
CA ALA A 325 -18.03 3.61 4.76
C ALA A 325 -18.12 2.07 4.76
N VAL A 326 -19.12 1.50 4.10
CA VAL A 326 -19.27 0.05 3.92
C VAL A 326 -18.06 -0.52 3.14
N THR A 327 -17.63 0.13 2.07
CA THR A 327 -16.47 -0.27 1.26
C THR A 327 -15.20 -0.37 2.11
N LEU A 328 -14.94 0.62 2.96
CA LEU A 328 -13.71 0.70 3.74
C LEU A 328 -13.72 -0.21 5.00
N LEU A 329 -14.90 -0.47 5.58
CA LEU A 329 -15.02 -1.17 6.86
C LEU A 329 -15.49 -2.63 6.76
N THR A 330 -15.92 -3.08 5.59
CA THR A 330 -16.31 -4.50 5.37
C THR A 330 -15.24 -5.29 4.63
N LYS A 331 -15.42 -6.61 4.64
CA LYS A 331 -14.58 -7.57 3.91
C LYS A 331 -14.92 -7.53 2.43
N GLN A 332 -13.90 -7.49 1.58
CA GLN A 332 -14.03 -7.64 0.15
C GLN A 332 -14.14 -9.12 -0.20
N ASN A 333 -15.00 -9.48 -1.16
CA ASN A 333 -15.16 -10.85 -1.64
C ASN A 333 -15.02 -10.88 -3.17
N PHE A 334 -13.79 -10.66 -3.67
CA PHE A 334 -13.55 -10.69 -5.11
C PHE A 334 -13.80 -12.12 -5.65
N PRO A 335 -14.57 -12.30 -6.73
CA PRO A 335 -14.86 -13.61 -7.29
C PRO A 335 -13.59 -14.37 -7.72
N LYS A 336 -13.37 -15.58 -7.17
CA LYS A 336 -12.24 -16.45 -7.57
C LYS A 336 -12.28 -16.79 -9.07
N GLU A 337 -13.48 -16.95 -9.61
CA GLU A 337 -13.74 -17.29 -11.03
C GLU A 337 -13.97 -16.07 -11.92
N ALA A 338 -13.53 -14.88 -11.50
CA ALA A 338 -13.61 -13.69 -12.35
C ALA A 338 -12.92 -13.95 -13.70
N LYS A 339 -13.65 -13.67 -14.80
CA LYS A 339 -13.16 -13.90 -16.17
C LYS A 339 -11.86 -13.15 -16.45
N PHE A 340 -11.76 -11.93 -15.92
CA PHE A 340 -10.60 -11.06 -16.09
C PHE A 340 -9.84 -10.96 -14.77
N PRO A 341 -8.50 -10.90 -14.81
CA PRO A 341 -7.72 -10.68 -13.60
C PRO A 341 -8.02 -9.28 -13.03
N PRO A 342 -7.94 -9.12 -11.69
CA PRO A 342 -8.06 -7.81 -11.07
C PRO A 342 -6.97 -6.88 -11.58
N TYR A 343 -7.32 -5.60 -11.67
CA TYR A 343 -6.40 -4.56 -12.15
C TYR A 343 -5.39 -4.13 -11.08
N ASP A 344 -5.74 -4.23 -9.79
CA ASP A 344 -4.90 -3.82 -8.65
C ASP A 344 -5.29 -4.63 -7.39
N ASP A 345 -4.95 -4.14 -6.19
CA ASP A 345 -5.30 -4.74 -4.91
C ASP A 345 -6.82 -4.90 -4.73
N ILE A 346 -7.25 -6.07 -4.27
CA ILE A 346 -8.66 -6.45 -4.17
C ILE A 346 -9.22 -6.44 -2.76
N ALA A 347 -8.40 -6.14 -1.75
CA ALA A 347 -8.80 -6.04 -0.35
C ALA A 347 -8.17 -4.82 0.33
N TRP A 348 -8.94 -4.18 1.21
CA TRP A 348 -8.51 -2.99 1.95
C TRP A 348 -9.27 -2.79 3.27
N THR A 349 -9.88 -3.84 3.84
CA THR A 349 -10.67 -3.74 5.09
C THR A 349 -9.86 -3.05 6.20
N LEU A 350 -10.17 -1.78 6.48
CA LEU A 350 -9.29 -0.92 7.27
C LEU A 350 -9.14 -1.39 8.72
N GLY A 351 -10.18 -2.04 9.27
CA GLY A 351 -10.08 -2.66 10.59
C GLY A 351 -8.94 -3.68 10.66
N TYR A 352 -8.77 -4.53 9.66
CA TYR A 352 -7.65 -5.47 9.63
C TYR A 352 -6.33 -4.79 9.33
N LEU A 353 -6.31 -3.87 8.35
CA LEU A 353 -5.08 -3.21 7.91
C LEU A 353 -4.48 -2.26 8.95
N TYR A 354 -5.29 -1.73 9.86
CA TYR A 354 -4.84 -0.88 10.97
C TYR A 354 -4.86 -1.61 12.33
N GLY A 355 -5.27 -2.88 12.37
CA GLY A 355 -5.39 -3.68 13.59
C GLY A 355 -6.55 -3.25 14.50
N VAL A 356 -7.47 -2.44 14.01
CA VAL A 356 -8.56 -1.86 14.80
C VAL A 356 -9.76 -2.80 14.78
N GLU A 357 -10.30 -3.10 15.96
CA GLU A 357 -11.56 -3.82 16.07
C GLU A 357 -12.69 -2.91 15.58
N VAL A 358 -13.41 -3.37 14.54
CA VAL A 358 -14.59 -2.71 14.00
C VAL A 358 -15.74 -3.71 14.00
N ARG A 359 -16.85 -3.36 14.64
CA ARG A 359 -18.06 -4.18 14.73
C ARG A 359 -19.12 -3.62 13.80
N ALA A 360 -19.61 -4.45 12.90
CA ALA A 360 -20.81 -4.15 12.13
C ALA A 360 -22.06 -4.43 12.99
N GLU A 361 -22.96 -3.48 13.10
CA GLU A 361 -24.21 -3.60 13.85
C GLU A 361 -25.40 -3.52 12.90
N ASP A 362 -26.27 -4.53 12.95
CA ASP A 362 -27.48 -4.63 12.14
C ASP A 362 -28.60 -3.69 12.59
N SER A 363 -28.50 -3.16 13.82
CA SER A 363 -29.46 -2.22 14.39
C SER A 363 -28.74 -1.07 15.11
N VAL A 364 -29.34 0.12 15.04
CA VAL A 364 -28.82 1.29 15.73
C VAL A 364 -29.26 1.23 17.19
N LYS A 365 -28.32 0.93 18.09
CA LYS A 365 -28.54 0.89 19.55
C LYS A 365 -28.34 2.25 20.24
N TYR A 366 -27.92 3.25 19.47
CA TYR A 366 -27.63 4.61 19.94
C TYR A 366 -28.77 5.54 19.57
N THR A 367 -29.09 6.51 20.43
CA THR A 367 -29.99 7.60 20.06
C THR A 367 -29.16 8.83 19.67
N PRO A 368 -29.62 9.69 18.74
CA PRO A 368 -28.86 10.90 18.37
C PRO A 368 -28.47 11.78 19.57
N ALA A 369 -29.31 11.85 20.60
CA ALA A 369 -29.03 12.59 21.84
C ALA A 369 -27.86 12.03 22.67
N THR A 370 -27.43 10.79 22.41
CA THR A 370 -26.30 10.13 23.08
C THR A 370 -25.00 10.19 22.26
N LEU A 371 -25.07 10.73 21.04
CA LEU A 371 -23.95 10.83 20.12
C LEU A 371 -23.55 12.29 19.93
N SER A 372 -22.26 12.52 19.71
CA SER A 372 -21.72 13.82 19.33
C SER A 372 -20.91 13.67 18.06
N LEU A 373 -21.28 14.41 17.01
CA LEU A 373 -20.56 14.41 15.74
C LEU A 373 -19.14 14.94 15.94
N LEU A 374 -18.15 14.25 15.38
CA LEU A 374 -16.76 14.68 15.45
C LEU A 374 -16.45 15.76 14.41
N THR A 375 -16.21 16.98 14.89
CA THR A 375 -15.88 18.14 14.06
C THR A 375 -14.37 18.41 13.95
N LYS A 376 -13.54 17.69 14.70
CA LYS A 376 -12.08 17.81 14.69
C LYS A 376 -11.42 16.45 14.70
N ASP A 377 -10.16 16.42 14.28
CA ASP A 377 -9.34 15.21 14.33
C ASP A 377 -9.21 14.73 15.77
N VAL A 378 -9.29 13.41 15.92
CA VAL A 378 -9.20 12.72 17.18
C VAL A 378 -7.76 12.35 17.45
N GLN A 379 -7.32 12.56 18.70
CA GLN A 379 -6.09 12.01 19.21
C GLN A 379 -6.40 11.23 20.48
N TYR A 380 -5.87 10.01 20.57
CA TYR A 380 -5.85 9.27 21.83
C TYR A 380 -4.64 9.73 22.65
N GLU A 381 -4.90 10.23 23.84
CA GLU A 381 -3.86 10.56 24.83
C GLU A 381 -3.70 9.38 25.78
N GLY A 382 -2.50 8.80 25.81
CA GLY A 382 -2.20 7.67 26.69
C GLY A 382 -2.31 8.06 28.17
N GLN A 383 -2.78 7.12 28.97
CA GLN A 383 -2.97 7.30 30.41
C GLN A 383 -1.76 6.78 31.19
N ILE A 384 -1.49 7.41 32.33
CA ILE A 384 -0.54 6.87 33.31
C ILE A 384 -1.34 6.37 34.51
N LYS A 385 -1.16 5.09 34.85
CA LYS A 385 -1.79 4.46 36.02
C LYS A 385 -0.72 4.06 37.04
N GLY A 386 -1.08 4.05 38.33
CA GLY A 386 -0.17 3.69 39.42
C GLY A 386 0.66 4.86 39.96
N ASP A 387 1.62 4.53 40.82
CA ASP A 387 2.51 5.48 41.51
C ASP A 387 3.95 4.92 41.51
N GLY A 388 4.93 5.80 41.34
CA GLY A 388 6.36 5.48 41.31
C GLY A 388 7.14 6.21 40.22
N GLN A 389 8.42 5.86 40.10
CA GLN A 389 9.39 6.54 39.22
C GLN A 389 9.88 5.67 38.04
N ALA A 390 9.49 4.40 37.99
CA ALA A 390 9.68 3.54 36.83
C ALA A 390 8.37 3.49 36.03
N TYR A 391 8.47 3.50 34.70
CA TYR A 391 7.29 3.44 33.84
C TYR A 391 7.40 2.22 32.94
N VAL A 392 6.30 1.48 32.79
CA VAL A 392 6.26 0.26 32.00
C VAL A 392 5.11 0.31 31.01
N LEU A 393 5.39 -0.06 29.76
CA LEU A 393 4.41 -0.23 28.69
C LEU A 393 4.15 -1.72 28.47
N SER A 394 2.89 -2.13 28.63
CA SER A 394 2.42 -3.45 28.20
C SER A 394 2.37 -3.48 26.68
N TYR A 395 3.39 -4.06 26.04
CA TYR A 395 3.56 -3.96 24.60
C TYR A 395 2.64 -4.93 23.85
N LYS A 396 1.85 -4.40 22.92
CA LYS A 396 0.86 -5.14 22.12
C LYS A 396 1.04 -4.89 20.63
N ALA A 397 2.28 -4.82 20.15
CA ALA A 397 2.61 -4.45 18.77
C ALA A 397 2.10 -3.06 18.36
N GLN A 398 1.94 -2.13 19.31
CA GLN A 398 1.44 -0.79 19.03
C GLN A 398 2.40 -0.03 18.10
N ASN A 399 1.84 0.64 17.08
CA ASN A 399 2.62 1.18 15.96
C ASN A 399 3.56 2.33 16.38
N ARG A 400 3.15 3.11 17.39
CA ARG A 400 3.86 4.33 17.81
C ARG A 400 4.97 4.12 18.84
N VAL A 401 5.31 2.89 19.16
CA VAL A 401 6.32 2.56 20.19
C VAL A 401 7.74 2.91 19.75
N LEU A 402 8.15 2.48 18.54
CA LEU A 402 9.47 2.86 18.02
C LEU A 402 9.61 4.38 17.82
N PRO A 403 8.62 5.10 17.24
CA PRO A 403 8.60 6.56 17.25
C PRO A 403 8.81 7.18 18.64
N ALA A 404 8.12 6.65 19.67
CA ALA A 404 8.26 7.13 21.04
C ALA A 404 9.69 6.94 21.60
N LEU A 405 10.35 5.84 21.25
CA LEU A 405 11.73 5.55 21.67
C LEU A 405 12.73 6.53 21.02
N TYR A 406 12.59 6.84 19.74
CA TYR A 406 13.42 7.86 19.07
C TYR A 406 13.19 9.25 19.66
N TRP A 407 11.93 9.62 19.86
CA TRP A 407 11.58 10.89 20.51
C TRP A 407 12.19 10.98 21.91
N LEU A 408 12.07 9.94 22.74
CA LEU A 408 12.63 9.92 24.08
C LEU A 408 14.15 10.17 24.08
N ARG A 409 14.89 9.51 23.18
CA ARG A 409 16.34 9.69 23.04
C ARG A 409 16.71 11.13 22.66
N SER A 410 15.86 11.81 21.88
CA SER A 410 16.06 13.21 21.49
C SER A 410 15.81 14.20 22.64
N GLU A 411 14.88 13.89 23.55
CA GLU A 411 14.50 14.79 24.64
C GLU A 411 15.36 14.57 25.91
N ASN A 412 15.80 13.34 26.15
CA ASN A 412 16.58 12.99 27.33
C ASN A 412 17.62 11.91 27.03
N LYS A 413 18.88 12.31 26.89
CA LYS A 413 20.01 11.39 26.63
C LYS A 413 20.28 10.42 27.79
N GLN A 414 19.78 10.69 28.99
CA GLN A 414 19.96 9.82 30.17
C GLN A 414 18.80 8.82 30.33
N ALA A 415 17.66 9.05 29.69
CA ALA A 415 16.55 8.12 29.72
C ALA A 415 16.91 6.86 28.91
N THR A 416 16.55 5.70 29.46
CA THR A 416 16.85 4.40 28.83
C THR A 416 15.59 3.55 28.77
N ALA A 417 15.49 2.70 27.76
CA ALA A 417 14.45 1.69 27.65
C ALA A 417 15.07 0.29 27.63
N ALA A 418 14.36 -0.69 28.19
CA ALA A 418 14.70 -2.10 28.10
C ALA A 418 13.45 -2.91 27.75
N VAL A 419 13.63 -4.04 27.07
CA VAL A 419 12.56 -4.95 26.66
C VAL A 419 12.60 -6.16 27.58
N LEU A 420 11.45 -6.56 28.12
CA LEU A 420 11.35 -7.78 28.93
C LEU A 420 11.41 -9.03 28.04
N GLU A 421 12.27 -9.99 28.38
CA GLU A 421 12.44 -11.23 27.62
C GLU A 421 11.40 -12.29 27.98
N ALA A 422 10.70 -12.12 29.10
CA ALA A 422 9.72 -13.08 29.60
C ALA A 422 8.50 -12.40 30.24
N LYS A 423 7.42 -13.18 30.35
CA LYS A 423 6.21 -12.78 31.06
C LYS A 423 6.54 -12.44 32.52
N THR A 424 6.07 -11.30 33.00
CA THR A 424 6.44 -10.75 34.32
C THR A 424 5.23 -10.21 35.06
N VAL A 425 5.04 -10.63 36.31
CA VAL A 425 4.01 -10.07 37.20
C VAL A 425 4.52 -8.75 37.76
N LEU A 426 3.70 -7.71 37.69
CA LEU A 426 4.06 -6.40 38.24
C LEU A 426 3.85 -6.37 39.75
N GLU A 427 4.92 -6.11 40.51
CA GLU A 427 4.88 -6.00 41.97
C GLU A 427 3.82 -5.00 42.44
N GLY A 428 2.99 -5.42 43.40
CA GLY A 428 1.92 -4.58 43.95
C GLY A 428 0.67 -4.46 43.07
N THR A 429 0.57 -5.23 41.98
CA THR A 429 -0.62 -5.31 41.13
C THR A 429 -0.96 -6.77 40.80
N ASN A 430 -2.17 -7.02 40.29
CA ASN A 430 -2.54 -8.31 39.70
C ASN A 430 -2.24 -8.37 38.18
N ASP A 431 -1.59 -7.33 37.64
CA ASP A 431 -1.33 -7.24 36.21
C ASP A 431 -0.08 -8.03 35.82
N THR A 432 -0.16 -8.68 34.66
CA THR A 432 0.96 -9.41 34.09
C THR A 432 1.37 -8.84 32.75
N LEU A 433 2.64 -8.52 32.61
CA LEU A 433 3.27 -8.04 31.38
C LEU A 433 3.70 -9.22 30.52
N ALA A 434 3.42 -9.13 29.22
CA ALA A 434 3.94 -10.08 28.23
C ALA A 434 5.44 -9.82 27.96
N ALA A 435 6.13 -10.83 27.45
CA ALA A 435 7.44 -10.64 26.81
C ALA A 435 7.32 -9.58 25.70
N GLY A 436 8.35 -8.75 25.54
CA GLY A 436 8.32 -7.58 24.66
C GLY A 436 7.87 -6.28 25.32
N SER A 437 7.29 -6.34 26.53
CA SER A 437 6.91 -5.13 27.27
C SER A 437 8.14 -4.26 27.56
N ILE A 438 7.95 -2.93 27.58
CA ILE A 438 9.06 -1.98 27.62
C ILE A 438 9.12 -1.29 28.98
N VAL A 439 10.29 -1.33 29.62
CA VAL A 439 10.59 -0.66 30.87
C VAL A 439 11.38 0.62 30.58
N PHE A 440 10.80 1.77 30.88
CA PHE A 440 11.45 3.06 30.82
C PHE A 440 12.08 3.41 32.18
N ARG A 441 13.34 3.85 32.16
CA ARG A 441 14.10 4.29 33.34
C ARG A 441 14.60 5.70 33.14
N LYS A 442 14.73 6.44 34.25
CA LYS A 442 15.19 7.84 34.28
C LYS A 442 14.31 8.77 33.42
N LEU A 443 13.03 8.43 33.31
CA LEU A 443 12.00 9.24 32.69
C LEU A 443 11.40 10.14 33.77
N THR A 444 11.41 11.47 33.58
CA THR A 444 10.76 12.36 34.55
C THR A 444 9.24 12.29 34.39
N PRO A 445 8.44 12.58 35.45
CA PRO A 445 6.98 12.55 35.33
C PRO A 445 6.42 13.42 34.18
N PRO A 446 6.91 14.67 33.94
CA PRO A 446 6.47 15.45 32.78
C PRO A 446 6.82 14.79 31.43
N GLN A 447 7.98 14.13 31.33
CA GLN A 447 8.37 13.41 30.12
C GLN A 447 7.49 12.18 29.90
N ALA A 448 7.14 11.45 30.96
CA ALA A 448 6.22 10.31 30.89
C ALA A 448 4.84 10.74 30.40
N THR A 449 4.28 11.82 30.96
CA THR A 449 2.99 12.37 30.53
C THR A 449 3.04 12.80 29.06
N LYS A 450 4.10 13.50 28.64
CA LYS A 450 4.27 13.92 27.24
C LYS A 450 4.44 12.72 26.29
N LEU A 451 5.16 11.67 26.70
CA LEU A 451 5.31 10.42 25.93
C LEU A 451 3.94 9.75 25.75
N ALA A 452 3.23 9.53 26.85
CA ALA A 452 1.93 8.86 26.85
C ALA A 452 0.91 9.62 25.99
N ALA A 453 0.78 10.94 26.18
CA ALA A 453 -0.18 11.77 25.46
C ALA A 453 0.16 11.91 23.96
N ARG A 454 1.43 12.14 23.61
CA ARG A 454 1.85 12.36 22.21
C ARG A 454 1.72 11.10 21.36
N PHE A 455 2.11 9.96 21.90
CA PHE A 455 2.15 8.70 21.15
C PHE A 455 0.92 7.81 21.40
N GLY A 456 0.02 8.19 22.30
CA GLY A 456 -1.17 7.41 22.64
C GLY A 456 -0.81 6.08 23.31
N LEU A 457 0.20 6.09 24.18
CA LEU A 457 0.73 4.90 24.84
C LEU A 457 0.38 4.92 26.33
N ASP A 458 -0.42 3.96 26.78
CA ASP A 458 -0.72 3.80 28.19
C ASP A 458 0.50 3.27 28.95
N LEU A 459 0.86 3.92 30.05
CA LEU A 459 1.98 3.55 30.90
C LEU A 459 1.48 3.15 32.29
N GLN A 460 2.15 2.17 32.88
CA GLN A 460 2.03 1.83 34.29
C GLN A 460 3.24 2.38 35.05
N ALA A 461 3.01 3.30 35.99
CA ALA A 461 4.00 3.75 36.94
C ALA A 461 4.15 2.71 38.06
N THR A 462 5.40 2.38 38.38
CA THR A 462 5.77 1.41 39.42
C THR A 462 6.87 1.96 40.32
N LYS A 463 6.84 1.59 41.60
CA LYS A 463 7.86 1.98 42.58
C LYS A 463 9.21 1.35 42.28
N THR A 464 9.19 0.07 41.93
CA THR A 464 10.34 -0.74 41.53
C THR A 464 10.22 -1.11 40.06
N ALA A 465 11.32 -1.02 39.31
CA ALA A 465 11.35 -1.53 37.95
C ALA A 465 11.34 -3.07 37.97
N PRO A 466 10.66 -3.74 37.02
CA PRO A 466 10.66 -5.20 36.97
C PRO A 466 12.09 -5.78 36.93
N ALA A 467 12.35 -6.78 37.78
CA ALA A 467 13.66 -7.42 37.92
C ALA A 467 13.88 -8.61 36.97
N THR A 468 12.87 -8.99 36.18
CA THR A 468 12.96 -10.09 35.20
C THR A 468 14.04 -9.82 34.15
N ARG A 469 14.52 -10.90 33.54
CA ARG A 469 15.44 -10.88 32.41
C ARG A 469 14.94 -9.93 31.31
N GLN A 470 15.83 -9.05 30.87
CA GLN A 470 15.55 -7.96 29.95
C GLN A 470 16.85 -7.57 29.23
N HIS A 471 16.70 -7.01 28.03
CA HIS A 471 17.81 -6.45 27.26
C HIS A 471 17.60 -4.96 26.97
N PRO A 472 18.67 -4.16 26.84
CA PRO A 472 18.55 -2.74 26.55
C PRO A 472 18.05 -2.51 25.12
N VAL A 473 17.31 -1.42 24.92
CA VAL A 473 16.96 -0.92 23.58
C VAL A 473 18.11 -0.06 23.06
N GLU A 474 18.76 -0.52 22.00
CA GLU A 474 19.78 0.22 21.28
C GLU A 474 19.22 0.66 19.93
N LEU A 475 18.91 1.94 19.74
CA LEU A 475 18.32 2.39 18.46
C LEU A 475 19.37 2.37 17.32
N PRO A 476 19.10 1.66 16.19
CA PRO A 476 20.07 1.42 15.13
C PRO A 476 20.27 2.61 14.20
N ARG A 477 21.43 2.67 13.54
CA ARG A 477 21.62 3.48 12.32
C ARG A 477 21.06 2.69 11.14
N VAL A 478 19.92 3.13 10.61
CA VAL A 478 19.20 2.42 9.54
C VAL A 478 19.56 3.01 8.18
N ALA A 479 19.82 2.14 7.21
CA ALA A 479 19.83 2.51 5.79
C ALA A 479 18.64 1.89 5.05
N ILE A 480 18.14 2.59 4.04
CA ILE A 480 17.12 2.08 3.10
C ILE A 480 17.77 2.05 1.71
N TYR A 481 17.81 0.87 1.09
CA TYR A 481 18.36 0.70 -0.24
C TYR A 481 17.33 1.03 -1.32
N HIS A 482 17.71 1.85 -2.30
CA HIS A 482 16.94 2.08 -3.52
C HIS A 482 17.75 1.69 -4.76
N THR A 483 17.03 1.37 -5.84
CA THR A 483 17.60 1.15 -7.18
C THR A 483 17.43 2.40 -8.03
N TRP A 484 18.18 2.49 -9.13
CA TRP A 484 17.92 3.53 -10.14
C TRP A 484 16.85 3.14 -11.16
N THR A 485 16.36 1.89 -11.12
CA THR A 485 15.35 1.35 -12.05
C THR A 485 13.93 1.43 -11.53
N ASP A 486 13.75 1.32 -10.21
CA ASP A 486 12.46 1.35 -9.54
C ASP A 486 12.58 1.98 -8.15
N THR A 487 11.81 3.04 -7.92
CA THR A 487 11.79 3.80 -6.67
C THR A 487 10.39 3.83 -6.05
N GLN A 488 9.45 3.06 -6.59
CA GLN A 488 8.05 3.11 -6.22
C GLN A 488 7.82 2.59 -4.79
N ASP A 489 8.12 1.31 -4.57
CA ASP A 489 7.89 0.63 -3.29
C ASP A 489 8.87 1.11 -2.21
N GLU A 490 10.11 1.39 -2.59
CA GLU A 490 11.09 2.04 -1.71
C GLU A 490 10.62 3.42 -1.23
N GLY A 491 9.93 4.17 -2.10
CA GLY A 491 9.33 5.44 -1.75
C GLY A 491 8.31 5.33 -0.63
N TRP A 492 7.50 4.27 -0.61
CA TRP A 492 6.55 3.97 0.47
C TRP A 492 7.24 3.61 1.78
N ALA A 493 8.34 2.84 1.73
CA ALA A 493 9.14 2.55 2.91
C ALA A 493 9.73 3.84 3.51
N ARG A 494 10.33 4.71 2.69
CA ARG A 494 10.81 6.03 3.13
C ARG A 494 9.71 6.92 3.69
N TYR A 495 8.56 6.97 3.02
CA TYR A 495 7.41 7.73 3.49
C TYR A 495 6.98 7.26 4.88
N THR A 496 6.87 5.94 5.08
CA THR A 496 6.47 5.33 6.35
C THR A 496 7.46 5.66 7.46
N PHE A 497 8.77 5.56 7.21
CA PHE A 497 9.81 5.92 8.17
C PHE A 497 9.76 7.41 8.53
N GLU A 498 9.57 8.29 7.53
CA GLU A 498 9.50 9.73 7.76
C GLU A 498 8.25 10.13 8.54
N GLN A 499 7.07 9.58 8.21
CA GLN A 499 5.84 9.83 8.98
C GLN A 499 5.94 9.33 10.42
N ALA A 500 6.69 8.24 10.64
CA ALA A 500 6.98 7.70 11.96
C ALA A 500 8.09 8.47 12.71
N GLY A 501 8.79 9.41 12.07
CA GLY A 501 9.91 10.15 12.66
C GLY A 501 11.14 9.27 12.92
N ILE A 502 11.30 8.18 12.17
CA ILE A 502 12.42 7.25 12.30
C ILE A 502 13.55 7.69 11.37
N PRO A 503 14.74 8.01 11.90
CA PRO A 503 15.85 8.43 11.06
C PRO A 503 16.35 7.28 10.20
N TYR A 504 16.59 7.58 8.92
CA TYR A 504 17.20 6.65 7.96
C TYR A 504 18.20 7.38 7.06
N THR A 505 19.05 6.61 6.39
CA THR A 505 19.90 7.09 5.29
C THR A 505 19.52 6.32 4.04
N SER A 506 19.08 7.01 2.99
CA SER A 506 18.96 6.38 1.66
C SER A 506 20.35 6.02 1.14
N ILE A 507 20.48 4.80 0.63
CA ILE A 507 21.71 4.31 0.01
C ILE A 507 21.39 3.67 -1.34
N SER A 508 22.37 3.70 -2.25
CA SER A 508 22.24 3.13 -3.59
C SER A 508 23.35 2.13 -3.89
N LYS A 509 23.38 1.63 -5.13
CA LYS A 509 24.47 0.81 -5.67
C LYS A 509 25.88 1.38 -5.39
N ASP A 510 26.03 2.71 -5.34
CA ASP A 510 27.32 3.36 -5.19
C ASP A 510 27.84 3.24 -3.75
N ASP A 511 26.94 3.29 -2.75
CA ASP A 511 27.27 2.98 -1.37
C ASP A 511 27.66 1.52 -1.17
N LEU A 512 26.95 0.60 -1.85
CA LEU A 512 27.30 -0.83 -1.81
C LEU A 512 28.69 -1.06 -2.40
N LYS A 513 29.02 -0.45 -3.55
CA LYS A 513 30.36 -0.54 -4.14
C LYS A 513 31.44 0.08 -3.26
N LYS A 514 31.15 1.21 -2.60
CA LYS A 514 32.07 1.87 -1.65
C LYS A 514 32.39 0.99 -0.44
N GLY A 515 31.44 0.15 -0.02
CA GLY A 515 31.60 -0.78 1.08
C GLY A 515 31.73 -0.08 2.44
N GLY A 516 32.29 -0.80 3.42
CA GLY A 516 32.40 -0.29 4.79
C GLY A 516 31.04 -0.08 5.48
N LEU A 517 30.00 -0.77 4.99
CA LEU A 517 28.61 -0.58 5.38
C LEU A 517 28.41 -0.70 6.89
N ARG A 518 29.03 -1.70 7.54
CA ARG A 518 28.88 -1.93 8.99
C ARG A 518 29.43 -0.78 9.84
N LYS A 519 30.42 -0.02 9.35
CA LYS A 519 30.93 1.16 10.06
C LYS A 519 29.90 2.28 10.10
N ARG A 520 28.96 2.32 9.15
CA ARG A 520 27.95 3.38 8.96
C ARG A 520 26.58 2.97 9.48
N PHE A 521 26.22 1.71 9.31
CA PHE A 521 24.87 1.20 9.54
C PHE A 521 24.88 -0.03 10.43
N ASP A 522 23.78 -0.19 11.15
CA ASP A 522 23.50 -1.35 11.99
C ASP A 522 22.44 -2.24 11.34
N VAL A 523 21.50 -1.62 10.62
CA VAL A 523 20.43 -2.27 9.88
C VAL A 523 20.37 -1.71 8.46
N ILE A 524 20.20 -2.57 7.45
CA ILE A 524 19.88 -2.18 6.07
C ILE A 524 18.54 -2.80 5.70
N LEU A 525 17.57 -1.97 5.35
CA LEU A 525 16.29 -2.35 4.77
C LEU A 525 16.40 -2.34 3.25
N ILE A 526 15.99 -3.43 2.62
CA ILE A 526 15.86 -3.58 1.18
C ILE A 526 14.36 -3.78 0.89
N PRO A 527 13.64 -2.69 0.57
CA PRO A 527 12.23 -2.75 0.19
C PRO A 527 12.03 -3.60 -1.05
N ARG A 528 10.76 -3.88 -1.40
CA ARG A 528 10.42 -4.59 -2.63
C ARG A 528 11.05 -3.89 -3.84
N THR A 529 11.67 -4.66 -4.72
CA THR A 529 12.18 -4.19 -6.01
C THR A 529 11.58 -5.02 -7.15
N ARG A 530 11.41 -4.42 -8.33
CA ARG A 530 11.06 -5.16 -9.56
C ARG A 530 12.23 -6.01 -10.07
N GLY A 531 11.90 -7.05 -10.82
CA GLY A 531 12.85 -7.88 -11.54
C GLY A 531 13.44 -9.03 -10.73
N SER A 532 14.45 -9.66 -11.33
CA SER A 532 15.20 -10.81 -10.82
C SER A 532 16.47 -10.38 -10.07
N ALA A 533 17.21 -11.36 -9.51
CA ALA A 533 18.53 -11.09 -8.97
C ALA A 533 19.51 -10.57 -10.04
N SER A 534 19.37 -11.00 -11.30
CA SER A 534 20.18 -10.46 -12.41
C SER A 534 19.89 -8.98 -12.64
N ASP A 535 18.61 -8.58 -12.60
CA ASP A 535 18.22 -7.18 -12.76
C ASP A 535 18.72 -6.34 -11.58
N PHE A 536 18.65 -6.86 -10.36
CA PHE A 536 19.20 -6.20 -9.18
C PHE A 536 20.71 -6.00 -9.26
N ILE A 537 21.47 -6.98 -9.79
CA ILE A 537 22.93 -6.92 -9.92
C ILE A 537 23.34 -5.88 -10.98
N ASN A 538 22.61 -5.82 -12.09
CA ASN A 538 22.99 -5.07 -13.28
C ASN A 538 22.32 -3.70 -13.41
N GLU A 539 21.15 -3.51 -12.80
CA GLU A 539 20.28 -2.33 -12.89
C GLU A 539 20.23 -1.74 -14.32
N VAL A 540 20.48 -0.44 -14.48
CA VAL A 540 20.48 0.25 -15.77
C VAL A 540 21.68 -0.22 -16.61
N ASP A 541 21.43 -0.65 -17.84
CA ASP A 541 22.46 -1.24 -18.72
C ASP A 541 23.64 -0.28 -18.97
N LYS A 542 24.86 -0.76 -18.72
CA LYS A 542 26.11 -0.01 -18.93
C LYS A 542 26.37 0.33 -20.40
N LYS A 543 25.75 -0.37 -21.36
CA LYS A 543 25.89 -0.05 -22.79
C LYS A 543 25.39 1.36 -23.14
N LEU A 544 24.58 1.96 -22.27
CA LEU A 544 24.08 3.32 -22.42
C LEU A 544 25.17 4.38 -22.15
N GLY A 545 26.33 3.98 -21.62
CA GLY A 545 27.36 4.91 -21.14
C GLY A 545 26.93 5.66 -19.88
N PRO A 546 27.77 6.55 -19.33
CA PRO A 546 27.43 7.27 -18.11
C PRO A 546 26.12 8.06 -18.23
N MET A 547 25.18 7.82 -17.31
CA MET A 547 23.89 8.49 -17.26
C MET A 547 23.75 9.30 -15.96
N PRO A 548 24.26 10.54 -15.90
CA PRO A 548 24.15 11.37 -14.72
C PRO A 548 22.70 11.74 -14.38
N TYR A 549 22.33 11.57 -13.10
CA TYR A 549 21.12 12.14 -12.52
C TYR A 549 21.51 13.20 -11.51
N THR A 550 22.06 14.29 -12.02
CA THR A 550 22.55 15.42 -11.23
C THR A 550 21.83 16.70 -11.63
N LYS A 551 21.64 17.57 -10.64
CA LYS A 551 21.20 18.95 -10.85
C LYS A 551 22.30 19.73 -11.55
N THR A 552 21.93 20.41 -12.64
CA THR A 552 22.79 21.31 -13.41
C THR A 552 22.00 22.57 -13.76
N ALA A 553 22.63 23.56 -14.42
CA ALA A 553 21.90 24.74 -14.90
C ALA A 553 20.89 24.35 -15.99
N GLU A 554 21.24 23.37 -16.82
CA GLU A 554 20.45 22.87 -17.94
C GLU A 554 19.36 21.89 -17.50
N PHE A 555 19.60 21.12 -16.43
CA PHE A 555 18.66 20.13 -15.89
C PHE A 555 18.40 20.39 -14.39
N PRO A 556 17.66 21.46 -14.05
CA PRO A 556 17.49 21.92 -12.67
C PRO A 556 16.59 21.02 -11.81
N SER A 557 15.77 20.16 -12.43
CA SER A 557 14.81 19.29 -11.71
C SER A 557 15.39 17.90 -11.33
N HIS A 558 16.52 17.51 -11.92
CA HIS A 558 17.23 16.27 -11.62
C HIS A 558 18.05 16.35 -10.32
N GLY A 559 18.46 15.20 -9.78
CA GLY A 559 19.30 15.12 -8.58
C GLY A 559 18.55 15.25 -7.25
N TYR A 560 17.26 14.94 -7.24
CA TYR A 560 16.43 14.86 -6.03
C TYR A 560 15.40 13.72 -6.16
N PRO A 561 15.12 12.94 -5.10
CA PRO A 561 15.66 13.02 -3.74
C PRO A 561 17.10 12.50 -3.59
N ASP A 562 17.63 11.80 -4.60
CA ASP A 562 19.03 11.37 -4.65
C ASP A 562 19.69 11.79 -5.97
N ALA A 563 21.02 11.78 -6.01
CA ALA A 563 21.81 12.16 -7.17
C ALA A 563 23.01 11.23 -7.38
N THR A 564 23.32 10.94 -8.64
CA THR A 564 24.52 10.19 -9.01
C THR A 564 25.11 10.74 -10.30
N PRO A 565 26.46 10.82 -10.43
CA PRO A 565 27.08 11.14 -11.71
C PRO A 565 26.86 10.04 -12.77
N ASP A 566 26.43 8.85 -12.37
CA ASP A 566 26.13 7.76 -13.30
C ASP A 566 25.15 6.74 -12.70
N MET A 567 23.92 6.70 -13.23
CA MET A 567 22.92 5.69 -12.86
C MET A 567 23.21 4.31 -13.44
N THR A 568 24.07 4.19 -14.45
CA THR A 568 24.32 2.91 -15.10
C THR A 568 25.10 1.93 -14.23
N GLY A 569 24.82 0.65 -14.47
CA GLY A 569 25.40 -0.51 -13.82
C GLY A 569 25.06 -0.60 -12.34
N GLY A 570 24.35 -1.64 -11.94
CA GLY A 570 23.97 -1.96 -10.57
C GLY A 570 25.15 -2.22 -9.62
N PRO A 571 24.88 -2.68 -8.38
CA PRO A 571 25.90 -2.98 -7.38
C PRO A 571 26.94 -4.00 -7.86
N GLY A 572 26.60 -4.87 -8.82
CA GLY A 572 27.45 -5.97 -9.26
C GLY A 572 27.67 -7.01 -8.16
N PHE A 573 28.42 -8.07 -8.47
CA PHE A 573 28.82 -9.07 -7.46
C PHE A 573 29.63 -8.47 -6.32
N ALA A 574 30.44 -7.43 -6.59
CA ALA A 574 31.21 -6.75 -5.55
C ALA A 574 30.30 -6.02 -4.54
N GLY A 575 29.24 -5.36 -4.99
CA GLY A 575 28.27 -4.73 -4.10
C GLY A 575 27.45 -5.74 -3.31
N LEU A 576 27.06 -6.87 -3.93
CA LEU A 576 26.43 -7.98 -3.22
C LEU A 576 27.34 -8.57 -2.14
N GLU A 577 28.63 -8.73 -2.43
CA GLU A 577 29.59 -9.20 -1.44
C GLU A 577 29.71 -8.21 -0.26
N GLN A 578 29.56 -6.91 -0.48
CA GLN A 578 29.51 -5.94 0.63
C GLN A 578 28.24 -6.09 1.48
N LEU A 579 27.08 -6.40 0.88
CA LEU A 579 25.87 -6.73 1.64
C LEU A 579 26.03 -8.01 2.46
N LYS A 580 26.60 -9.06 1.85
CA LYS A 580 26.92 -10.30 2.56
C LYS A 580 27.88 -10.04 3.72
N ARG A 581 28.97 -9.32 3.47
CA ARG A 581 29.97 -8.94 4.50
C ARG A 581 29.36 -8.09 5.61
N PHE A 582 28.42 -7.21 5.29
CA PHE A 582 27.67 -6.44 6.28
C PHE A 582 26.94 -7.37 7.25
N ALA A 583 26.23 -8.39 6.75
CA ALA A 583 25.58 -9.39 7.58
C ALA A 583 26.61 -10.23 8.36
N ASP A 584 27.66 -10.74 7.69
CA ASP A 584 28.70 -11.57 8.32
C ASP A 584 29.37 -10.88 9.53
N THR A 585 29.47 -9.55 9.49
CA THR A 585 30.10 -8.71 10.52
C THR A 585 29.09 -8.11 11.53
N GLY A 586 27.92 -8.74 11.67
CA GLY A 586 26.98 -8.42 12.75
C GLY A 586 25.95 -7.35 12.39
N GLY A 587 25.78 -7.04 11.11
CA GLY A 587 24.68 -6.24 10.60
C GLY A 587 23.39 -7.05 10.47
N VAL A 588 22.25 -6.36 10.46
CA VAL A 588 20.94 -6.97 10.20
C VAL A 588 20.40 -6.50 8.85
N LEU A 589 20.18 -7.44 7.93
CA LEU A 589 19.50 -7.19 6.67
C LEU A 589 18.01 -7.47 6.85
N ILE A 590 17.16 -6.52 6.45
CA ILE A 590 15.70 -6.72 6.35
C ILE A 590 15.35 -6.68 4.87
N SER A 591 14.74 -7.75 4.35
CA SER A 591 14.31 -7.80 2.95
C SER A 591 12.80 -8.01 2.86
N LEU A 592 12.15 -7.25 1.98
CA LEU A 592 10.70 -7.26 1.83
C LEU A 592 10.29 -7.91 0.50
N ASP A 593 9.30 -8.80 0.55
CA ASP A 593 8.68 -9.44 -0.60
C ASP A 593 9.72 -10.03 -1.59
N ASN A 594 9.70 -9.58 -2.86
CA ASN A 594 10.61 -10.06 -3.92
C ASN A 594 12.10 -9.86 -3.59
N SER A 595 12.44 -8.87 -2.77
CA SER A 595 13.83 -8.65 -2.38
C SER A 595 14.38 -9.80 -1.52
N SER A 596 13.52 -10.49 -0.75
CA SER A 596 13.92 -11.72 -0.04
C SER A 596 14.30 -12.84 -1.01
N HIS A 597 13.55 -12.99 -2.11
CA HIS A 597 13.86 -13.96 -3.15
C HIS A 597 15.15 -13.59 -3.90
N ILE A 598 15.36 -12.30 -4.19
CA ILE A 598 16.60 -11.79 -4.79
C ILE A 598 17.80 -12.12 -3.90
N LEU A 599 17.75 -11.84 -2.59
CA LEU A 599 18.85 -12.15 -1.68
C LEU A 599 19.13 -13.66 -1.62
N ALA A 600 18.08 -14.48 -1.49
CA ALA A 600 18.21 -15.94 -1.43
C ALA A 600 18.89 -16.50 -2.70
N THR A 601 18.44 -16.07 -3.88
CA THR A 601 19.00 -16.50 -5.17
C THR A 601 20.39 -15.92 -5.45
N ALA A 602 20.72 -14.75 -4.88
CA ALA A 602 22.06 -14.17 -4.89
C ALA A 602 23.03 -14.84 -3.89
N GLY A 603 22.57 -15.81 -3.09
CA GLY A 603 23.39 -16.57 -2.14
C GLY A 603 23.54 -15.91 -0.75
N ILE A 604 22.76 -14.88 -0.45
CA ILE A 604 22.67 -14.26 0.88
C ILE A 604 21.51 -14.92 1.64
N GLY A 605 21.81 -15.63 2.74
CA GLY A 605 20.81 -16.46 3.43
C GLY A 605 20.52 -17.75 2.69
N ARG A 606 21.58 -18.51 2.37
CA ARG A 606 21.59 -19.76 1.56
C ARG A 606 20.60 -20.84 1.99
N GLU A 607 20.12 -20.76 3.23
CA GLU A 607 19.12 -21.67 3.80
C GLU A 607 17.72 -21.43 3.21
N LEU A 608 17.47 -20.23 2.67
CA LEU A 608 16.23 -19.88 1.98
C LEU A 608 16.23 -20.45 0.56
N GLN A 609 15.17 -21.16 0.22
CA GLN A 609 14.96 -21.79 -1.07
C GLN A 609 13.65 -21.30 -1.69
N PRO A 610 13.66 -20.86 -2.97
CA PRO A 610 12.44 -20.58 -3.70
C PRO A 610 11.50 -21.78 -3.74
N VAL A 611 10.19 -21.50 -3.64
CA VAL A 611 9.12 -22.49 -3.76
C VAL A 611 8.28 -22.17 -4.99
N GLU A 612 8.20 -23.13 -5.90
CA GLU A 612 7.26 -23.08 -7.01
C GLU A 612 5.86 -23.47 -6.53
N ALA A 613 4.93 -22.53 -6.63
CA ALA A 613 3.52 -22.74 -6.30
C ALA A 613 2.68 -22.59 -7.58
N ALA A 614 2.68 -23.66 -8.39
CA ALA A 614 2.01 -23.66 -9.68
C ALA A 614 0.52 -23.27 -9.54
N GLY A 615 0.11 -22.27 -10.31
CA GLY A 615 -1.26 -21.77 -10.34
C GLY A 615 -1.67 -20.93 -9.12
N LEU A 616 -0.77 -20.64 -8.17
CA LEU A 616 -1.06 -19.68 -7.10
C LEU A 616 -1.31 -18.29 -7.71
N PHE A 617 -2.45 -17.71 -7.38
CA PHE A 617 -2.77 -16.32 -7.73
C PHE A 617 -3.27 -15.61 -6.48
N HIS A 618 -2.51 -14.61 -6.04
CA HIS A 618 -2.71 -13.93 -4.77
C HIS A 618 -2.67 -12.40 -4.97
N PRO A 619 -3.65 -11.83 -5.68
CA PRO A 619 -3.80 -10.36 -5.71
C PRO A 619 -3.96 -9.82 -4.28
N GLY A 620 -3.65 -8.54 -4.07
CA GLY A 620 -3.62 -7.90 -2.76
C GLY A 620 -4.81 -8.27 -1.87
N SER A 621 -4.57 -9.10 -0.86
CA SER A 621 -5.58 -9.72 0.02
C SER A 621 -5.14 -9.70 1.47
N VAL A 622 -6.10 -9.73 2.40
CA VAL A 622 -5.84 -9.90 3.83
C VAL A 622 -5.97 -11.37 4.20
N VAL A 623 -4.88 -11.93 4.74
CA VAL A 623 -4.78 -13.36 5.07
C VAL A 623 -4.35 -13.58 6.51
N ASN A 624 -4.77 -14.70 7.10
CA ASN A 624 -4.30 -15.13 8.41
C ASN A 624 -2.92 -15.78 8.32
N VAL A 625 -2.09 -15.44 9.28
CA VAL A 625 -0.79 -16.05 9.55
C VAL A 625 -0.75 -16.61 10.95
N LYS A 626 0.11 -17.61 11.17
CA LYS A 626 0.31 -18.25 12.46
C LYS A 626 1.76 -18.12 12.92
N VAL A 627 1.92 -17.69 14.17
CA VAL A 627 3.21 -17.63 14.88
C VAL A 627 3.75 -19.04 15.10
N ARG A 628 5.03 -19.24 14.77
CA ARG A 628 5.77 -20.50 15.02
C ARG A 628 6.64 -20.43 16.27
N GLN A 629 7.13 -19.24 16.61
CA GLN A 629 8.02 -18.99 17.74
C GLN A 629 7.57 -17.74 18.49
N ALA A 630 6.64 -17.90 19.44
CA ALA A 630 6.01 -16.78 20.14
C ALA A 630 6.95 -16.01 21.08
N ASP A 631 8.07 -16.62 21.45
CA ASP A 631 9.15 -16.05 22.26
C ASP A 631 10.18 -15.27 21.42
N HIS A 632 10.12 -15.36 20.09
CA HIS A 632 11.02 -14.63 19.21
C HIS A 632 10.68 -13.13 19.16
N CYS A 633 11.68 -12.26 19.34
CA CYS A 633 11.44 -10.83 19.58
C CYS A 633 10.80 -10.07 18.41
N VAL A 634 10.88 -10.60 17.18
CA VAL A 634 10.17 -10.08 15.99
C VAL A 634 8.64 -10.15 16.15
N LEU A 635 8.15 -11.12 16.93
CA LEU A 635 6.72 -11.40 17.10
C LEU A 635 6.16 -10.90 18.43
N TYR A 636 6.94 -10.16 19.21
CA TYR A 636 6.48 -9.56 20.44
C TYR A 636 5.25 -8.67 20.22
N GLY A 637 4.27 -8.84 21.09
CA GLY A 637 3.00 -8.11 21.07
C GLY A 637 1.95 -8.66 20.10
N PHE A 638 2.30 -9.57 19.19
CA PHE A 638 1.34 -10.22 18.29
C PHE A 638 0.69 -11.46 18.95
N PRO A 639 -0.60 -11.74 18.67
CA PRO A 639 -1.23 -12.99 19.10
C PRO A 639 -0.74 -14.19 18.26
N GLU A 640 -1.13 -15.41 18.64
CA GLU A 640 -0.75 -16.63 17.91
C GLU A 640 -1.19 -16.61 16.44
N VAL A 641 -2.36 -16.05 16.16
CA VAL A 641 -2.93 -15.91 14.81
C VAL A 641 -3.42 -14.49 14.62
N PHE A 642 -3.01 -13.85 13.52
CA PHE A 642 -3.39 -12.47 13.19
C PHE A 642 -3.46 -12.27 11.66
N PRO A 643 -4.15 -11.22 11.20
CA PRO A 643 -4.17 -10.84 9.79
C PRO A 643 -2.91 -10.10 9.36
N ILE A 644 -2.47 -10.33 8.12
CA ILE A 644 -1.51 -9.47 7.40
C ILE A 644 -2.02 -9.19 5.98
N PHE A 645 -1.47 -8.18 5.33
CA PHE A 645 -1.69 -7.92 3.91
C PHE A 645 -0.62 -8.60 3.05
N ARG A 646 -1.04 -9.26 1.95
CA ARG A 646 -0.13 -9.86 0.96
C ARG A 646 -0.66 -9.68 -0.46
N GLY A 647 0.22 -9.28 -1.37
CA GLY A 647 0.01 -9.31 -2.81
C GLY A 647 0.74 -10.45 -3.51
N ASN A 648 0.79 -10.37 -4.85
CA ASN A 648 1.52 -11.34 -5.65
C ASN A 648 3.03 -11.20 -5.40
N GLY A 649 3.66 -12.31 -5.05
CA GLY A 649 5.07 -12.33 -4.69
C GLY A 649 5.58 -13.76 -4.55
N PRO A 650 6.92 -13.94 -4.53
CA PRO A 650 7.53 -15.25 -4.43
C PRO A 650 7.25 -15.90 -3.07
N LEU A 651 7.48 -17.21 -3.03
CA LEU A 651 7.49 -18.01 -1.81
C LEU A 651 8.88 -18.53 -1.52
N LEU A 652 9.20 -18.62 -0.24
CA LEU A 652 10.46 -19.15 0.25
C LEU A 652 10.17 -20.23 1.30
N GLN A 653 11.10 -21.17 1.42
CA GLN A 653 11.13 -22.17 2.48
C GLN A 653 12.55 -22.38 2.98
N VAL A 654 12.67 -23.07 4.11
CA VAL A 654 13.91 -23.65 4.63
C VAL A 654 13.78 -25.17 4.68
N ARG A 655 14.88 -25.91 4.79
CA ARG A 655 14.80 -27.38 4.93
C ARG A 655 14.11 -27.77 6.25
N LYS A 656 13.53 -28.97 6.32
CA LYS A 656 12.79 -29.45 7.50
C LYS A 656 13.61 -29.39 8.80
N HIS A 657 14.91 -29.68 8.77
CA HIS A 657 15.79 -29.61 9.94
C HIS A 657 16.23 -28.18 10.32
N GLN A 658 15.79 -27.18 9.55
CA GLN A 658 16.10 -25.76 9.75
C GLN A 658 14.82 -24.95 10.03
N ARG A 659 13.70 -25.63 10.34
CA ARG A 659 12.38 -24.98 10.48
C ARG A 659 12.30 -24.07 11.70
N GLU A 660 13.27 -24.12 12.61
CA GLU A 660 13.50 -23.13 13.65
C GLU A 660 13.91 -21.74 13.11
N MET A 661 14.20 -21.59 11.81
CA MET A 661 14.38 -20.28 11.18
C MET A 661 13.05 -19.63 10.78
N LEU A 662 11.97 -20.41 10.70
CA LEU A 662 10.62 -19.93 10.34
C LEU A 662 9.95 -19.32 11.58
N LEU A 663 9.66 -18.02 11.52
CA LEU A 663 9.01 -17.29 12.61
C LEU A 663 7.49 -17.24 12.43
N LEU A 664 7.04 -17.02 11.20
CA LEU A 664 5.64 -16.78 10.87
C LEU A 664 5.28 -17.55 9.60
N GLN A 665 4.17 -18.29 9.63
CA GLN A 665 3.68 -19.08 8.48
C GLN A 665 2.34 -18.58 7.96
N TYR A 666 2.04 -18.84 6.69
CA TYR A 666 0.74 -18.61 6.08
C TYR A 666 -0.29 -19.66 6.51
N GLY A 667 -1.47 -19.22 6.93
CA GLY A 667 -2.51 -20.10 7.45
C GLY A 667 -2.11 -20.78 8.76
N THR A 668 -3.02 -21.60 9.28
CA THR A 668 -2.86 -22.24 10.60
C THR A 668 -2.40 -23.70 10.53
N LYS A 669 -2.46 -24.31 9.34
CA LYS A 669 -2.01 -25.68 9.08
C LYS A 669 -0.50 -25.70 8.78
N PRO A 670 0.26 -26.69 9.28
CA PRO A 670 1.68 -26.83 8.95
C PRO A 670 1.86 -27.33 7.52
N LEU A 671 3.11 -27.40 7.04
CA LEU A 671 3.42 -28.04 5.76
C LEU A 671 3.21 -29.56 5.85
N LYS A 672 2.87 -30.19 4.72
CA LYS A 672 2.65 -31.64 4.64
C LYS A 672 3.85 -32.47 5.12
N ASP A 673 5.07 -31.98 4.93
CA ASP A 673 6.29 -32.65 5.36
C ASP A 673 6.53 -32.57 6.88
N GLU A 674 5.78 -31.73 7.60
CA GLU A 674 5.77 -31.61 9.05
C GLU A 674 4.65 -32.43 9.70
N GLU A 675 3.66 -32.87 8.93
CA GLU A 675 2.61 -33.76 9.41
C GLU A 675 3.22 -35.11 9.81
N LYS A 676 2.83 -35.61 10.99
CA LYS A 676 3.33 -36.87 11.50
C LYS A 676 2.75 -38.01 10.65
N TYR A 677 3.61 -38.85 10.09
CA TYR A 677 3.17 -40.07 9.42
C TYR A 677 2.49 -41.01 10.42
N THR A 678 1.22 -41.31 10.18
CA THR A 678 0.39 -42.20 11.01
C THR A 678 0.13 -43.56 10.38
N GLY A 679 0.59 -43.78 9.14
CA GLY A 679 0.38 -45.04 8.42
C GLY A 679 1.28 -46.19 8.89
N PRO A 680 1.11 -47.38 8.29
CA PRO A 680 1.93 -48.55 8.59
C PRO A 680 3.38 -48.32 8.16
N ILE A 681 4.32 -48.57 9.07
CA ILE A 681 5.76 -48.52 8.80
C ILE A 681 6.24 -49.94 8.49
N LEU A 682 6.73 -50.17 7.27
CA LEU A 682 7.22 -51.49 6.85
C LEU A 682 8.26 -52.04 7.84
N GLY A 683 8.05 -53.26 8.30
CA GLY A 683 8.96 -53.93 9.26
C GLY A 683 8.75 -53.56 10.73
N MET A 684 7.83 -52.64 11.07
CA MET A 684 7.36 -52.43 12.44
C MET A 684 6.04 -53.16 12.68
N PRO A 685 5.82 -53.78 13.85
CA PRO A 685 4.52 -54.34 14.20
C PRO A 685 3.45 -53.24 14.13
N ALA A 686 2.27 -53.59 13.61
CA ALA A 686 1.15 -52.67 13.50
C ALA A 686 0.90 -51.98 14.85
N LYS A 687 0.97 -50.65 14.87
CA LYS A 687 0.63 -49.88 16.07
C LYS A 687 -0.81 -50.21 16.44
N LYS A 688 -1.04 -50.70 17.66
CA LYS A 688 -2.40 -50.74 18.23
C LYS A 688 -2.89 -49.30 18.33
N GLU A 689 -3.79 -48.92 17.42
CA GLU A 689 -4.48 -47.65 17.50
C GLU A 689 -5.34 -47.67 18.76
N GLY A 690 -5.00 -46.82 19.73
CA GLY A 690 -5.91 -46.52 20.84
C GLY A 690 -7.19 -45.88 20.28
N PRO A 691 -8.31 -45.91 21.02
CA PRO A 691 -9.54 -45.29 20.57
C PRO A 691 -9.26 -43.83 20.18
N ALA A 692 -9.60 -43.49 18.94
CA ALA A 692 -9.45 -42.13 18.44
C ALA A 692 -10.13 -41.19 19.44
N ALA A 693 -9.35 -40.26 20.01
CA ALA A 693 -9.93 -39.21 20.83
C ALA A 693 -11.00 -38.52 19.97
N LYS A 694 -12.21 -38.36 20.52
CA LYS A 694 -13.25 -37.54 19.90
C LYS A 694 -12.72 -36.11 19.84
N GLU A 695 -12.00 -35.76 18.79
CA GLU A 695 -11.65 -34.38 18.51
C GLU A 695 -12.94 -33.66 18.13
N THR A 696 -13.41 -32.82 19.04
CA THR A 696 -14.45 -31.84 18.72
C THR A 696 -13.93 -31.02 17.55
N PRO A 697 -14.66 -30.91 16.42
CA PRO A 697 -14.19 -30.15 15.27
C PRO A 697 -13.98 -28.70 15.69
N LYS A 698 -12.72 -28.29 15.88
CA LYS A 698 -12.39 -26.88 16.10
C LYS A 698 -12.72 -26.14 14.80
N LYS A 699 -13.52 -25.09 14.90
CA LYS A 699 -13.85 -24.22 13.77
C LYS A 699 -12.54 -23.71 13.17
N GLU A 700 -12.24 -24.15 11.95
CA GLU A 700 -10.98 -23.83 11.30
C GLU A 700 -10.91 -22.32 10.97
N THR A 701 -9.80 -21.69 11.33
CA THR A 701 -9.56 -20.28 10.99
C THR A 701 -9.33 -20.18 9.47
N PRO A 702 -10.15 -19.42 8.72
CA PRO A 702 -9.98 -19.32 7.28
C PRO A 702 -8.65 -18.64 6.94
N TYR A 703 -8.00 -19.10 5.86
CA TYR A 703 -6.78 -18.46 5.38
C TYR A 703 -7.06 -17.05 4.86
N VAL A 704 -8.03 -16.89 3.96
CA VAL A 704 -8.42 -15.58 3.42
C VAL A 704 -9.48 -14.91 4.31
N LEU A 705 -9.23 -13.68 4.74
CA LEU A 705 -10.18 -12.88 5.52
C LEU A 705 -10.92 -11.83 4.68
N SER A 706 -10.22 -11.25 3.70
CA SER A 706 -10.73 -10.24 2.78
C SER A 706 -9.96 -10.32 1.46
N GLY A 707 -10.64 -10.25 0.33
CA GLY A 707 -10.08 -10.50 -1.00
C GLY A 707 -10.28 -11.94 -1.45
N MET A 708 -9.32 -12.49 -2.19
CA MET A 708 -9.35 -13.87 -2.67
C MET A 708 -7.95 -14.39 -3.00
N VAL A 709 -7.78 -15.70 -2.85
CA VAL A 709 -6.57 -16.42 -3.27
C VAL A 709 -7.01 -17.67 -4.03
N ARG A 710 -6.52 -17.82 -5.26
CA ARG A 710 -6.68 -19.07 -6.03
C ARG A 710 -5.55 -20.02 -5.69
N ASN A 711 -5.87 -21.30 -5.50
CA ASN A 711 -4.94 -22.35 -5.11
C ASN A 711 -4.23 -22.08 -3.77
N GLU A 712 -4.94 -21.54 -2.78
CA GLU A 712 -4.42 -21.17 -1.44
C GLU A 712 -3.71 -22.33 -0.69
N GLN A 713 -4.14 -23.56 -0.92
CA GLN A 713 -3.53 -24.79 -0.43
C GLN A 713 -2.05 -24.97 -0.80
N THR A 714 -1.54 -24.25 -1.81
CA THR A 714 -0.11 -24.25 -2.18
C THR A 714 0.75 -23.32 -1.32
N ILE A 715 0.12 -22.30 -0.70
CA ILE A 715 0.80 -21.32 0.17
C ILE A 715 0.58 -21.61 1.67
N ILE A 716 -0.51 -22.28 2.05
CA ILE A 716 -0.75 -22.65 3.45
C ILE A 716 0.41 -23.52 3.99
N GLY A 717 0.93 -23.14 5.15
CA GLY A 717 2.11 -23.73 5.81
C GLY A 717 3.44 -23.10 5.36
N GLN A 718 3.49 -22.45 4.19
CA GLN A 718 4.71 -21.79 3.72
C GLN A 718 5.08 -20.59 4.60
N GLY A 719 6.33 -20.15 4.53
CA GLY A 719 6.82 -19.11 5.43
C GLY A 719 6.52 -17.68 4.97
N ALA A 720 6.04 -16.88 5.92
CA ALA A 720 5.82 -15.44 5.79
C ALA A 720 7.04 -14.64 6.28
N ILE A 721 7.69 -15.07 7.38
CA ILE A 721 8.89 -14.43 7.94
C ILE A 721 9.91 -15.48 8.35
N PHE A 722 11.16 -15.26 7.93
CA PHE A 722 12.32 -16.06 8.31
C PHE A 722 13.38 -15.21 9.02
N THR A 723 14.10 -15.82 9.96
CA THR A 723 15.32 -15.28 10.56
C THR A 723 16.48 -16.23 10.27
N VAL A 724 17.41 -15.78 9.42
CA VAL A 724 18.50 -16.60 8.92
C VAL A 724 19.82 -16.07 9.47
N PRO A 725 20.58 -16.87 10.22
CA PRO A 725 21.90 -16.45 10.70
C PRO A 725 22.89 -16.37 9.53
N VAL A 726 23.62 -15.26 9.43
CA VAL A 726 24.67 -15.05 8.42
C VAL A 726 25.90 -14.47 9.12
N GLY A 727 26.93 -15.32 9.29
CA GLY A 727 28.09 -15.02 10.14
C GLY A 727 27.66 -14.63 11.56
N THR A 728 28.03 -13.42 12.01
CA THR A 728 27.64 -12.90 13.33
C THR A 728 26.39 -12.02 13.31
N GLY A 729 25.82 -11.78 12.12
CA GLY A 729 24.60 -11.00 11.91
C GLY A 729 23.46 -11.88 11.38
N ARG A 730 22.46 -11.25 10.77
CA ARG A 730 21.22 -11.92 10.37
C ARG A 730 20.58 -11.31 9.12
N VAL A 731 19.85 -12.15 8.40
CA VAL A 731 18.85 -11.76 7.40
C VAL A 731 17.47 -12.04 7.98
N VAL A 732 16.62 -11.01 8.08
CA VAL A 732 15.20 -11.17 8.38
C VAL A 732 14.42 -10.97 7.09
N ALA A 733 13.95 -12.09 6.53
CA ALA A 733 13.33 -12.14 5.22
C ALA A 733 11.80 -12.22 5.34
N PHE A 734 11.12 -11.21 4.79
CA PHE A 734 9.67 -11.20 4.64
C PHE A 734 9.35 -11.65 3.21
N THR A 735 8.40 -12.56 3.04
CA THR A 735 7.89 -12.93 1.70
C THR A 735 6.72 -12.04 1.27
N PHE A 736 6.38 -11.02 2.05
CA PHE A 736 5.39 -9.97 1.78
C PHE A 736 5.97 -8.59 2.15
N ASP A 737 5.25 -7.51 1.85
CA ASP A 737 5.65 -6.14 2.21
C ASP A 737 4.84 -5.61 3.41
N PRO A 738 5.43 -5.54 4.63
CA PRO A 738 4.78 -4.97 5.81
C PRO A 738 4.64 -3.44 5.77
N LEU A 739 5.19 -2.75 4.76
CA LEU A 739 5.14 -1.30 4.57
C LEU A 739 4.41 -0.91 3.28
N HIS A 740 3.59 -1.81 2.74
CA HIS A 740 2.86 -1.65 1.49
C HIS A 740 1.98 -0.40 1.50
N ARG A 741 2.29 0.56 0.63
CA ARG A 741 1.47 1.75 0.33
C ARG A 741 1.09 2.63 1.51
N TYR A 742 1.81 2.54 2.63
CA TYR A 742 1.39 3.16 3.91
C TYR A 742 -0.05 2.75 4.32
N LEU A 743 -0.49 1.58 3.87
CA LEU A 743 -1.86 1.09 3.99
C LEU A 743 -1.99 0.04 5.10
N ASN A 744 -1.15 -0.99 5.10
CA ASN A 744 -1.18 -2.08 6.08
C ASN A 744 -0.40 -1.75 7.36
N LEU A 745 -0.78 -0.66 8.03
CA LEU A 745 -0.08 -0.18 9.24
C LEU A 745 -0.08 -1.17 10.42
N HIS A 746 -0.95 -2.18 10.43
CA HIS A 746 -0.90 -3.29 11.39
C HIS A 746 0.36 -4.16 11.24
N ASP A 747 0.96 -4.19 10.05
CA ASP A 747 2.09 -5.06 9.72
C ASP A 747 3.44 -4.38 10.03
N ALA A 748 3.49 -3.04 9.97
CA ALA A 748 4.70 -2.25 10.24
C ALA A 748 5.40 -2.55 11.60
N PRO A 749 4.69 -2.83 12.71
CA PRO A 749 5.30 -3.26 13.97
C PRO A 749 6.22 -4.49 13.87
N LEU A 750 6.05 -5.35 12.85
CA LEU A 750 6.99 -6.45 12.60
C LEU A 750 8.38 -5.93 12.23
N VAL A 751 8.46 -4.84 11.46
CA VAL A 751 9.71 -4.14 11.14
C VAL A 751 10.20 -3.37 12.38
N TRP A 752 9.31 -2.72 13.12
CA TRP A 752 9.67 -2.00 14.34
C TRP A 752 10.27 -2.91 15.39
N ASN A 753 9.74 -4.13 15.57
CA ASN A 753 10.29 -5.13 16.47
C ASN A 753 11.73 -5.49 16.10
N ILE A 754 12.06 -5.59 14.81
CA ILE A 754 13.44 -5.82 14.37
C ILE A 754 14.33 -4.63 14.77
N LEU A 755 13.88 -3.39 14.54
CA LEU A 755 14.67 -2.20 14.87
C LEU A 755 14.85 -1.99 16.37
N ILE A 756 13.82 -2.25 17.18
CA ILE A 756 13.89 -2.17 18.65
C ILE A 756 14.87 -3.23 19.19
N ASN A 757 14.87 -4.43 18.60
CA ASN A 757 15.59 -5.59 19.11
C ASN A 757 16.83 -5.99 18.29
N TRP A 758 17.31 -5.17 17.35
CA TRP A 758 18.36 -5.55 16.39
C TRP A 758 19.65 -6.04 17.07
N ALA A 759 20.01 -5.45 18.21
CA ALA A 759 21.18 -5.84 18.99
C ALA A 759 20.99 -7.22 19.64
N TYR A 760 19.81 -7.48 20.19
CA TYR A 760 19.42 -8.72 20.85
C TYR A 760 19.17 -9.86 19.86
N LEU A 761 18.64 -9.57 18.67
CA LEU A 761 18.41 -10.54 17.60
C LEU A 761 19.64 -11.39 17.33
N LYS A 762 20.83 -10.80 17.31
CA LYS A 762 22.10 -11.50 17.10
C LYS A 762 22.40 -12.55 18.17
N GLN A 763 21.93 -12.32 19.39
CA GLN A 763 22.19 -13.14 20.58
C GLN A 763 21.09 -14.17 20.85
N GLN A 764 19.87 -13.94 20.34
CA GLN A 764 18.74 -14.82 20.55
C GLN A 764 19.01 -16.19 19.87
N PRO A 765 19.13 -17.29 20.62
CA PRO A 765 19.30 -18.61 20.02
C PRO A 765 18.06 -18.96 19.20
N LEU A 766 18.26 -19.68 18.10
CA LEU A 766 17.14 -20.37 17.45
C LEU A 766 16.69 -21.48 18.39
N ALA A 767 15.37 -21.64 18.61
CA ALA A 767 14.86 -22.65 19.53
C ALA A 767 15.33 -24.04 19.09
N HIS A 768 16.25 -24.66 19.85
CA HIS A 768 16.62 -26.06 19.68
C HIS A 768 15.45 -26.92 20.16
N GLN A 769 14.99 -27.86 19.31
CA GLN A 769 13.88 -28.77 19.59
C GLN A 769 14.06 -29.58 20.88
#